data_AF-A0A7K2EBN9-F1
#
_entry.id   AF-A0A7K2EBN9-F1
#
_cell.length_a   1.000
_cell.length_b   1.000
_cell.length_c   1.000
_cell.angle_alpha   90.00
_cell.angle_beta   90.00
_cell.angle_gamma   90.00
#
_symmetry.space_group_name_H-M   'P 1'
#
loop_
_entity.id
_entity.type
_entity.pdbx_description
1 polymer ?
#
loop_
_entity_poly.entity_id
_entity_poly.type
_entity_poly.pdbx_seq_one_letter_code
_entity_poly.pdbx_strand_id
1 'polypeptide(L)'
;MRVMERESRLRRRVVAVIAVVLIGGVLAVAGTGVASGQETDSAQEPADCPVTSMGGLGAPAGSVVQAEGRWTTEDCDSRFRPGNDAHTYRFEIHSPGRIRIELSSPDADPYLYLLAADGTRLADDDDGGAGLAARVERDLAPGVYLVEATTVGGRGRGAADFTLTVSRVPGCGVVHLGTLGPDADLTAEGSWSLDTCGSRIVTTHPAYNYSFALPVDGRVRIDLESENGDPVLSMASLEGAVIGANDDGGAARNARIEQYLPAGVYLLEATTYLARDRQPLHADFTLTVHLVDELAQQQSFRIKVEKVHIPDEVVAGDRFTVNYRVGNAGGGDLPGVGNETIVYVVGSRVFDRTGAIGGLWPAGVSYHSGELTASATSMASAQLTPFEIGFAEPGPSWVFVGVITLDDDDEELGFHGVWNNLMVLSGSTFDPVEVTVDGTAYRVSAESDEEGEVTTAVTPVADPEAEVDDATGAKATYVAGVRTQLLDGVFERAALAGLTGADEPLVTPVVALPTDPSSGSILETFGAAYAALVGSSEPAASVAAGEAINPVAAEELVLAVAARASGRFASLSASWSALLERLEGGEALSLGEALAFQSELAYAEAVVAPAATAGRIVAAAREAGMGWADPDVRAMIAELGSCRGGGADLAAALAAAAQDAVDELVVLDTEMRAALPVWGPTVDSILCAAAAADGANYRFLERLALEESEELLELLLPEEEPIEEDPEPQAYRLRVIARLGTDGRVEHGVEVAGVLQLLPDVRYLRADAPAGEWRETSDVELGDEVLGRVRARRLADGRIEMGFVAGGEEHQLDIRYLPADLPEGVWFRSSEIEVIAGSG
;
A
#
# COMPACT_ATOMS: atom_id res chain seq x y z
N MET A 1 -8.65 47.86 1.64
CA MET A 1 -8.73 48.78 0.47
C MET A 1 -7.35 49.42 0.24
N ARG A 2 -6.75 49.21 -0.94
CA ARG A 2 -5.33 49.46 -1.29
C ARG A 2 -4.39 48.47 -0.57
N VAL A 3 -3.69 47.54 -1.23
CA VAL A 3 -2.93 47.54 -2.50
C VAL A 3 -1.58 48.28 -2.39
N MET A 4 -0.50 47.49 -2.56
CA MET A 4 0.89 47.86 -2.89
C MET A 4 1.66 48.79 -1.95
N GLU A 5 2.71 48.24 -1.31
CA GLU A 5 4.07 48.78 -1.08
C GLU A 5 4.69 47.98 0.10
N ARG A 6 5.88 47.32 0.06
CA ARG A 6 6.98 47.23 -0.90
C ARG A 6 7.83 45.97 -0.63
N GLU A 7 8.11 45.19 -1.68
CA GLU A 7 9.37 44.46 -1.79
C GLU A 7 10.25 45.21 -2.80
N SER A 8 11.12 46.09 -2.28
CA SER A 8 12.15 46.74 -3.10
C SER A 8 13.49 46.76 -2.35
N ARG A 9 14.30 45.71 -2.52
CA ARG A 9 15.77 45.78 -2.33
C ARG A 9 16.55 44.63 -2.98
N LEU A 10 17.03 44.93 -4.20
CA LEU A 10 18.37 44.62 -4.72
C LEU A 10 18.86 43.15 -4.76
N ARG A 11 18.88 42.62 -6.00
CA ARG A 11 19.94 41.73 -6.49
C ARG A 11 21.35 42.36 -6.38
N ARG A 12 22.34 41.53 -6.02
CA ARG A 12 23.71 41.53 -6.59
C ARG A 12 24.17 40.06 -6.72
N ARG A 13 24.11 39.44 -7.91
CA ARG A 13 25.15 39.42 -8.98
C ARG A 13 26.51 38.81 -8.55
N VAL A 14 26.87 37.68 -9.16
CA VAL A 14 28.04 37.53 -10.07
C VAL A 14 27.68 36.54 -11.20
N VAL A 15 28.07 36.82 -12.45
CA VAL A 15 28.08 35.91 -13.60
C VAL A 15 29.29 36.24 -14.48
N ALA A 16 29.93 35.22 -15.08
CA ALA A 16 30.84 35.30 -16.24
C ALA A 16 30.63 33.98 -17.03
N VAL A 17 29.98 33.89 -18.21
CA VAL A 17 30.26 34.46 -19.57
C VAL A 17 31.63 33.97 -20.10
N ILE A 18 31.75 33.26 -21.24
CA ILE A 18 31.90 33.69 -22.67
C ILE A 18 31.96 32.38 -23.52
N ALA A 19 31.56 32.22 -24.79
CA ALA A 19 30.52 32.79 -25.69
C ALA A 19 30.50 31.98 -27.04
N VAL A 20 29.53 32.18 -27.93
CA VAL A 20 29.45 31.63 -29.32
C VAL A 20 29.27 32.77 -30.32
N VAL A 21 29.89 32.75 -31.52
CA VAL A 21 29.60 33.69 -32.63
C VAL A 21 29.69 33.01 -34.03
N LEU A 22 28.76 33.42 -34.91
CA LEU A 22 28.53 33.00 -36.31
C LEU A 22 29.39 33.76 -37.35
N ILE A 23 29.35 33.31 -38.63
CA ILE A 23 28.93 34.05 -39.86
C ILE A 23 29.50 33.34 -41.11
N GLY A 24 28.82 33.43 -42.27
CA GLY A 24 29.28 32.80 -43.52
C GLY A 24 29.20 33.68 -44.79
N GLY A 25 29.81 33.18 -45.87
CA GLY A 25 29.42 33.42 -47.28
C GLY A 25 29.90 34.69 -48.01
N VAL A 26 30.74 34.51 -49.07
CA VAL A 26 30.57 34.98 -50.48
C VAL A 26 31.87 34.75 -51.31
N LEU A 27 31.74 34.44 -52.61
CA LEU A 27 32.82 34.13 -53.57
C LEU A 27 33.38 35.35 -54.35
N ALA A 28 34.66 35.29 -54.81
CA ALA A 28 35.05 35.49 -56.23
C ALA A 28 36.58 35.32 -56.55
N VAL A 29 36.89 34.32 -57.41
CA VAL A 29 37.90 34.23 -58.50
C VAL A 29 39.17 35.15 -58.55
N ALA A 30 40.38 34.55 -58.53
CA ALA A 30 41.40 34.57 -59.64
C ALA A 30 42.86 34.22 -59.24
N GLY A 31 43.56 33.36 -60.03
CA GLY A 31 44.96 33.62 -60.43
C GLY A 31 46.17 32.88 -59.79
N THR A 32 46.63 31.81 -60.47
CA THR A 32 48.06 31.41 -60.70
C THR A 32 49.07 31.12 -59.56
N GLY A 33 49.54 29.85 -59.52
CA GLY A 33 50.97 29.45 -59.46
C GLY A 33 51.63 29.35 -58.07
N VAL A 34 52.58 28.45 -57.78
CA VAL A 34 53.37 27.47 -58.56
C VAL A 34 53.60 26.19 -57.72
N ALA A 35 53.95 25.06 -58.35
CA ALA A 35 53.99 23.72 -57.77
C ALA A 35 55.23 23.35 -56.92
N SER A 36 54.98 22.54 -55.88
CA SER A 36 55.78 21.36 -55.47
C SER A 36 54.89 20.54 -54.51
N GLY A 37 54.67 19.22 -54.63
CA GLY A 37 55.24 18.25 -55.56
C GLY A 37 55.64 16.99 -54.81
N GLN A 38 54.73 16.03 -54.65
CA GLN A 38 55.03 14.59 -54.52
C GLN A 38 53.75 13.76 -54.73
N GLU A 39 53.89 12.66 -55.47
CA GLU A 39 52.83 11.68 -55.75
C GLU A 39 52.74 10.63 -54.63
N THR A 40 51.51 10.25 -54.25
CA THR A 40 51.01 8.91 -53.89
C THR A 40 49.50 9.02 -53.66
N ASP A 41 48.67 7.99 -53.78
CA ASP A 41 48.58 6.90 -54.78
C ASP A 41 47.08 6.52 -54.85
N SER A 42 46.65 5.63 -55.73
CA SER A 42 45.23 5.32 -55.96
C SER A 42 44.46 4.85 -54.72
N ALA A 43 43.21 5.30 -54.60
CA ALA A 43 42.25 4.75 -53.65
C ALA A 43 42.03 3.25 -53.93
N GLN A 44 42.18 2.43 -52.89
CA GLN A 44 42.05 0.97 -52.95
C GLN A 44 40.79 0.57 -52.17
N GLU A 45 39.93 -0.24 -52.78
CA GLU A 45 38.78 -0.85 -52.10
C GLU A 45 39.27 -1.66 -50.90
N PRO A 46 38.57 -1.65 -49.74
CA PRO A 46 38.97 -2.46 -48.60
C PRO A 46 38.95 -3.93 -49.01
N ALA A 47 40.07 -4.63 -48.77
CA ALA A 47 40.19 -6.03 -49.12
C ALA A 47 39.25 -6.85 -48.22
N ASP A 48 38.27 -7.50 -48.82
CA ASP A 48 37.34 -8.37 -48.10
C ASP A 48 38.09 -9.52 -47.43
N CYS A 49 37.84 -9.73 -46.14
CA CYS A 49 38.59 -10.68 -45.32
C CYS A 49 38.43 -12.12 -45.84
N PRO A 50 39.50 -12.94 -45.83
CA PRO A 50 39.43 -14.32 -46.33
C PRO A 50 38.37 -15.15 -45.60
N VAL A 51 37.31 -15.55 -46.32
CA VAL A 51 36.18 -16.28 -45.71
C VAL A 51 36.49 -17.78 -45.57
N THR A 52 36.81 -18.21 -44.35
CA THR A 52 37.11 -19.61 -43.99
C THR A 52 35.83 -20.44 -43.88
N SER A 53 35.84 -21.71 -44.32
CA SER A 53 34.64 -22.58 -44.25
C SER A 53 34.69 -23.54 -43.07
N MET A 54 33.62 -23.55 -42.27
CA MET A 54 33.43 -24.47 -41.13
C MET A 54 32.62 -25.72 -41.50
N GLY A 55 32.07 -25.77 -42.71
CA GLY A 55 31.23 -26.88 -43.19
C GLY A 55 29.73 -26.69 -42.91
N GLY A 56 29.00 -27.80 -42.97
CA GLY A 56 27.54 -27.83 -42.84
C GLY A 56 27.09 -28.36 -41.48
N LEU A 57 26.07 -27.72 -40.91
CA LEU A 57 25.48 -28.05 -39.62
C LEU A 57 24.36 -29.09 -39.79
N GLY A 58 24.40 -30.14 -38.96
CA GLY A 58 23.45 -31.24 -38.99
C GLY A 58 22.01 -30.84 -38.68
N ALA A 59 21.08 -31.76 -38.98
CA ALA A 59 19.67 -31.63 -38.62
C ALA A 59 19.33 -31.95 -37.14
N PRO A 60 20.00 -32.91 -36.45
CA PRO A 60 19.73 -33.18 -35.03
C PRO A 60 20.21 -32.05 -34.12
N ALA A 61 19.46 -31.75 -33.06
CA ALA A 61 19.96 -30.91 -31.97
C ALA A 61 21.23 -31.52 -31.36
N GLY A 62 22.17 -30.67 -30.95
CA GLY A 62 23.52 -31.07 -30.54
C GLY A 62 24.50 -31.29 -31.70
N SER A 63 24.12 -31.06 -32.96
CA SER A 63 25.11 -30.96 -34.04
C SER A 63 25.97 -29.70 -33.86
N VAL A 64 27.28 -29.80 -34.03
CA VAL A 64 28.25 -28.71 -33.84
C VAL A 64 29.21 -28.63 -35.03
N VAL A 65 29.58 -27.42 -35.43
CA VAL A 65 30.83 -27.12 -36.17
C VAL A 65 31.62 -26.08 -35.39
N GLN A 66 32.95 -26.18 -35.39
CA GLN A 66 33.83 -25.31 -34.60
C GLN A 66 35.04 -24.88 -35.45
N ALA A 67 35.53 -23.68 -35.19
CA ALA A 67 36.82 -23.19 -35.67
C ALA A 67 37.62 -22.62 -34.50
N GLU A 68 38.94 -22.76 -34.59
CA GLU A 68 39.89 -22.06 -33.74
C GLU A 68 40.65 -21.06 -34.61
N GLY A 69 41.08 -19.95 -34.01
CA GLY A 69 41.80 -18.90 -34.70
C GLY A 69 42.64 -18.06 -33.75
N ARG A 70 43.37 -17.11 -34.31
CA ARG A 70 44.16 -16.13 -33.56
C ARG A 70 44.03 -14.79 -34.26
N TRP A 71 43.62 -13.76 -33.55
CA TRP A 71 43.73 -12.38 -34.02
C TRP A 71 45.19 -11.93 -33.91
N THR A 72 45.67 -11.22 -34.91
CA THR A 72 47.02 -10.64 -34.98
C THR A 72 46.97 -9.32 -35.74
N THR A 73 47.98 -8.46 -35.55
CA THR A 73 48.08 -7.17 -36.26
C THR A 73 48.31 -7.29 -37.78
N GLU A 74 48.50 -8.50 -38.30
CA GLU A 74 48.60 -8.79 -39.74
C GLU A 74 47.26 -9.27 -40.33
N ASP A 75 46.26 -9.53 -39.49
CA ASP A 75 44.92 -9.92 -39.92
C ASP A 75 44.11 -8.74 -40.46
N CYS A 76 42.94 -9.09 -40.97
CA CYS A 76 42.05 -8.18 -41.66
C CYS A 76 41.29 -7.26 -40.70
N ASP A 77 40.98 -6.04 -41.14
CA ASP A 77 40.15 -5.09 -40.39
C ASP A 77 38.68 -5.56 -40.36
N SER A 78 38.06 -5.54 -39.19
CA SER A 78 36.61 -5.73 -39.02
C SER A 78 35.82 -4.80 -39.93
N ARG A 79 34.85 -5.36 -40.66
CA ARG A 79 33.94 -4.60 -41.55
C ARG A 79 33.08 -3.61 -40.76
N PHE A 80 32.76 -3.93 -39.51
CA PHE A 80 31.83 -3.17 -38.68
C PHE A 80 32.49 -2.42 -37.52
N ARG A 81 33.71 -2.79 -37.11
CA ARG A 81 34.51 -2.11 -36.07
C ARG A 81 35.90 -1.72 -36.59
N PRO A 82 36.04 -0.69 -37.44
CA PRO A 82 37.33 -0.27 -38.00
C PRO A 82 38.41 -0.09 -36.94
N GLY A 83 39.63 -0.55 -37.23
CA GLY A 83 40.73 -0.55 -36.25
C GLY A 83 40.91 -1.84 -35.45
N ASN A 84 40.00 -2.81 -35.57
CA ASN A 84 40.00 -4.09 -34.85
C ASN A 84 40.33 -5.26 -35.78
N ASP A 85 41.05 -6.26 -35.26
CA ASP A 85 41.42 -7.47 -36.00
C ASP A 85 40.19 -8.40 -36.14
N ALA A 86 40.02 -9.04 -37.30
CA ALA A 86 38.85 -9.86 -37.62
C ALA A 86 39.14 -11.06 -38.53
N HIS A 87 38.37 -12.13 -38.30
CA HIS A 87 38.30 -13.32 -39.15
C HIS A 87 36.85 -13.54 -39.60
N THR A 88 36.63 -13.90 -40.87
CA THR A 88 35.29 -14.22 -41.38
C THR A 88 35.16 -15.72 -41.65
N TYR A 89 34.12 -16.31 -41.10
CA TYR A 89 33.77 -17.73 -41.27
C TYR A 89 32.45 -17.88 -42.03
N ARG A 90 32.28 -19.00 -42.74
CA ARG A 90 31.01 -19.41 -43.36
C ARG A 90 30.59 -20.78 -42.85
N PHE A 91 29.29 -20.95 -42.65
CA PHE A 91 28.66 -22.23 -42.33
C PHE A 91 27.35 -22.41 -43.12
N GLU A 92 26.94 -23.66 -43.32
CA GLU A 92 25.71 -24.00 -44.03
C GLU A 92 24.70 -24.67 -43.10
N ILE A 93 23.43 -24.33 -43.22
CA ILE A 93 22.31 -24.92 -42.50
C ILE A 93 21.49 -25.76 -43.49
N HIS A 94 21.35 -27.05 -43.22
CA HIS A 94 20.61 -27.96 -44.13
C HIS A 94 19.13 -28.17 -43.76
N SER A 95 18.68 -27.68 -42.61
CA SER A 95 17.29 -27.81 -42.12
C SER A 95 16.93 -26.63 -41.23
N PRO A 96 15.69 -26.11 -41.22
CA PRO A 96 15.34 -24.99 -40.34
C PRO A 96 15.52 -25.36 -38.86
N GLY A 97 15.80 -24.39 -38.00
CA GLY A 97 15.82 -24.57 -36.54
C GLY A 97 16.66 -23.53 -35.81
N ARG A 98 16.67 -23.63 -34.47
CA ARG A 98 17.41 -22.72 -33.60
C ARG A 98 18.90 -23.04 -33.58
N ILE A 99 19.71 -22.03 -33.89
CA ILE A 99 21.16 -22.09 -33.99
C ILE A 99 21.77 -21.17 -32.94
N ARG A 100 22.72 -21.69 -32.16
CA ARG A 100 23.58 -20.95 -31.24
C ARG A 100 24.96 -20.78 -31.84
N ILE A 101 25.49 -19.56 -31.77
CA ILE A 101 26.81 -19.19 -32.25
C ILE A 101 27.55 -18.55 -31.08
N GLU A 102 28.68 -19.12 -30.66
CA GLU A 102 29.46 -18.67 -29.51
C GLU A 102 30.92 -18.39 -29.90
N LEU A 103 31.46 -17.26 -29.46
CA LEU A 103 32.84 -16.85 -29.70
C LEU A 103 33.50 -16.50 -28.37
N SER A 104 34.50 -17.29 -27.98
CA SER A 104 35.23 -17.11 -26.72
C SER A 104 36.73 -16.96 -26.96
N SER A 105 37.40 -16.23 -26.06
CA SER A 105 38.86 -16.09 -26.02
C SER A 105 39.31 -15.91 -24.56
N PRO A 106 40.43 -16.53 -24.14
CA PRO A 106 40.99 -16.33 -22.80
C PRO A 106 41.70 -14.98 -22.64
N ASP A 107 42.18 -14.39 -23.75
CA ASP A 107 43.09 -13.24 -23.74
C ASP A 107 42.42 -11.94 -24.26
N ALA A 108 41.20 -12.03 -24.80
CA ALA A 108 40.51 -10.89 -25.40
C ALA A 108 38.97 -11.04 -25.44
N ASP A 109 38.24 -10.25 -24.65
CA ASP A 109 36.78 -9.92 -24.74
C ASP A 109 36.21 -9.86 -26.18
N PRO A 110 35.66 -10.94 -26.77
CA PRO A 110 35.35 -11.02 -28.20
C PRO A 110 34.16 -10.17 -28.66
N TYR A 111 33.93 -10.15 -29.96
CA TYR A 111 32.70 -9.61 -30.53
C TYR A 111 32.30 -10.38 -31.78
N LEU A 112 31.02 -10.66 -31.92
CA LEU A 112 30.48 -11.50 -32.97
C LEU A 112 29.47 -10.74 -33.84
N TYR A 113 29.57 -10.87 -35.17
CA TYR A 113 28.48 -10.52 -36.09
C TYR A 113 27.99 -11.76 -36.86
N LEU A 114 26.70 -12.09 -36.76
CA LEU A 114 26.03 -13.04 -37.65
C LEU A 114 25.49 -12.29 -38.88
N LEU A 115 25.87 -12.74 -40.08
CA LEU A 115 25.47 -12.15 -41.35
C LEU A 115 24.79 -13.17 -42.28
N ALA A 116 23.92 -12.67 -43.16
CA ALA A 116 23.42 -13.40 -44.31
C ALA A 116 24.53 -13.63 -45.36
N ALA A 117 24.26 -14.50 -46.34
CA ALA A 117 25.19 -14.84 -47.43
C ALA A 117 25.67 -13.64 -48.27
N ASP A 118 24.90 -12.53 -48.30
CA ASP A 118 25.26 -11.28 -48.99
C ASP A 118 26.05 -10.29 -48.12
N GLY A 119 26.33 -10.64 -46.85
CA GLY A 119 27.02 -9.79 -45.90
C GLY A 119 26.11 -8.88 -45.06
N THR A 120 24.79 -8.94 -45.22
CA THR A 120 23.84 -8.19 -44.39
C THR A 120 23.84 -8.70 -42.95
N ARG A 121 24.04 -7.80 -41.97
CA ARG A 121 24.01 -8.09 -40.54
C ARG A 121 22.61 -8.51 -40.08
N LEU A 122 22.52 -9.65 -39.40
CA LEU A 122 21.28 -10.25 -38.88
C LEU A 122 21.18 -10.15 -37.36
N ALA A 123 22.31 -10.31 -36.66
CA ALA A 123 22.46 -10.22 -35.21
C ALA A 123 23.95 -10.08 -34.86
N ASP A 124 24.25 -9.73 -33.61
CA ASP A 124 25.58 -9.45 -33.10
C ASP A 124 25.56 -9.34 -31.57
N ASP A 125 26.73 -9.51 -30.94
CA ASP A 125 26.87 -9.58 -29.48
C ASP A 125 28.34 -9.39 -29.01
N ASP A 126 28.56 -8.83 -27.81
CA ASP A 126 29.85 -8.80 -27.08
C ASP A 126 29.93 -9.92 -26.02
N ASP A 127 28.91 -10.00 -25.14
CA ASP A 127 29.04 -10.55 -23.78
C ASP A 127 27.86 -11.44 -23.32
N GLY A 128 26.97 -11.84 -24.23
CA GLY A 128 25.84 -12.75 -23.96
C GLY A 128 26.24 -14.20 -23.67
N GLY A 129 27.51 -14.58 -23.86
CA GLY A 129 28.08 -15.89 -23.57
C GLY A 129 28.56 -16.05 -22.12
N ALA A 130 29.40 -17.07 -21.87
CA ALA A 130 29.99 -17.27 -20.55
C ALA A 130 31.18 -16.33 -20.33
N GLY A 131 31.14 -15.51 -19.28
CA GLY A 131 32.20 -14.56 -18.94
C GLY A 131 32.16 -13.31 -19.83
N LEU A 132 33.15 -13.15 -20.70
CA LEU A 132 33.19 -12.09 -21.72
C LEU A 132 33.01 -12.66 -23.13
N ALA A 133 32.50 -13.88 -23.28
CA ALA A 133 32.30 -14.50 -24.59
C ALA A 133 31.04 -13.93 -25.28
N ALA A 134 31.07 -13.78 -26.60
CA ALA A 134 29.89 -13.38 -27.38
C ALA A 134 29.03 -14.59 -27.73
N ARG A 135 27.69 -14.47 -27.66
CA ARG A 135 26.71 -15.48 -28.06
C ARG A 135 25.53 -14.89 -28.84
N VAL A 136 25.19 -15.51 -29.97
CA VAL A 136 23.98 -15.21 -30.74
C VAL A 136 23.13 -16.46 -30.93
N GLU A 137 21.85 -16.38 -30.56
CA GLU A 137 20.83 -17.40 -30.88
C GLU A 137 19.74 -16.90 -31.82
N ARG A 138 19.50 -17.65 -32.90
CA ARG A 138 18.42 -17.36 -33.87
C ARG A 138 17.82 -18.63 -34.47
N ASP A 139 16.51 -18.59 -34.71
CA ASP A 139 15.85 -19.53 -35.60
C ASP A 139 16.19 -19.17 -37.06
N LEU A 140 16.97 -20.03 -37.71
CA LEU A 140 17.48 -19.81 -39.07
C LEU A 140 16.89 -20.81 -40.06
N ALA A 141 16.68 -20.35 -41.28
CA ALA A 141 16.22 -21.17 -42.40
C ALA A 141 17.41 -21.96 -43.00
N PRO A 142 17.15 -22.99 -43.84
CA PRO A 142 18.21 -23.60 -44.63
C PRO A 142 18.90 -22.58 -45.54
N GLY A 143 20.22 -22.54 -45.53
CA GLY A 143 20.99 -21.52 -46.26
C GLY A 143 22.45 -21.42 -45.81
N VAL A 144 23.19 -20.53 -46.45
CA VAL A 144 24.57 -20.19 -46.10
C VAL A 144 24.57 -18.91 -45.27
N TYR A 145 25.35 -18.90 -44.19
CA TYR A 145 25.50 -17.78 -43.28
C TYR A 145 26.98 -17.48 -43.04
N LEU A 146 27.28 -16.24 -42.70
CA LEU A 146 28.64 -15.79 -42.36
C LEU A 146 28.69 -15.37 -40.89
N VAL A 147 29.87 -15.50 -40.30
CA VAL A 147 30.20 -14.98 -38.97
C VAL A 147 31.46 -14.13 -39.09
N GLU A 148 31.41 -12.86 -38.66
CA GLU A 148 32.63 -12.10 -38.39
C GLU A 148 33.00 -12.29 -36.91
N ALA A 149 34.15 -12.91 -36.66
CA ALA A 149 34.74 -13.05 -35.35
C ALA A 149 35.78 -11.93 -35.16
N THR A 150 35.43 -10.96 -34.32
CA THR A 150 36.25 -9.76 -34.08
C THR A 150 36.29 -9.42 -32.59
N THR A 151 36.61 -8.18 -32.27
CA THR A 151 37.14 -7.76 -30.99
C THR A 151 36.50 -6.44 -30.55
N VAL A 152 36.23 -6.26 -29.25
CA VAL A 152 35.63 -5.03 -28.71
C VAL A 152 36.54 -3.81 -28.93
N GLY A 153 35.98 -2.76 -29.53
CA GLY A 153 36.71 -1.56 -29.91
C GLY A 153 37.15 -0.71 -28.71
N GLY A 154 38.44 -0.35 -28.66
CA GLY A 154 39.04 0.46 -27.59
C GLY A 154 40.33 -0.13 -27.02
N ARG A 155 40.56 -1.42 -27.25
CA ARG A 155 41.86 -2.07 -27.06
C ARG A 155 42.77 -1.92 -28.28
N GLY A 156 44.07 -2.04 -28.07
CA GLY A 156 45.03 -2.14 -29.17
C GLY A 156 44.96 -3.52 -29.82
N ARG A 157 45.04 -3.57 -31.15
CA ARG A 157 45.25 -4.80 -31.95
C ARG A 157 46.37 -5.65 -31.35
N GLY A 158 46.25 -6.97 -31.42
CA GLY A 158 47.19 -7.83 -30.71
C GLY A 158 46.91 -9.33 -30.82
N ALA A 159 47.92 -10.10 -30.44
CA ALA A 159 47.98 -11.55 -30.62
C ALA A 159 47.14 -12.33 -29.57
N ALA A 160 45.86 -12.60 -29.84
CA ALA A 160 44.96 -13.33 -28.94
C ALA A 160 44.28 -14.53 -29.65
N ASP A 161 44.31 -15.70 -29.01
CA ASP A 161 43.71 -16.94 -29.53
C ASP A 161 42.18 -16.97 -29.23
N PHE A 162 41.37 -17.57 -30.09
CA PHE A 162 39.90 -17.65 -29.92
C PHE A 162 39.31 -18.96 -30.45
N THR A 163 38.11 -19.30 -29.96
CA THR A 163 37.28 -20.42 -30.41
C THR A 163 35.90 -19.91 -30.83
N LEU A 164 35.48 -20.25 -32.05
CA LEU A 164 34.15 -20.02 -32.59
C LEU A 164 33.40 -21.35 -32.72
N THR A 165 32.24 -21.46 -32.08
CA THR A 165 31.39 -22.66 -32.08
C THR A 165 30.02 -22.32 -32.65
N VAL A 166 29.54 -23.09 -33.62
CA VAL A 166 28.16 -23.02 -34.13
C VAL A 166 27.47 -24.35 -33.83
N SER A 167 26.36 -24.31 -33.11
CA SER A 167 25.61 -25.49 -32.70
C SER A 167 24.10 -25.36 -32.99
N ARG A 168 23.42 -26.49 -33.15
CA ARG A 168 21.95 -26.54 -33.20
C ARG A 168 21.43 -26.86 -31.80
N VAL A 169 20.54 -26.02 -31.28
CA VAL A 169 19.90 -26.19 -29.97
C VAL A 169 18.42 -26.57 -30.13
N PRO A 170 17.73 -27.04 -29.07
CA PRO A 170 16.28 -27.28 -29.11
C PRO A 170 15.49 -26.03 -29.52
N GLY A 171 14.36 -26.24 -30.23
CA GLY A 171 13.48 -25.16 -30.68
C GLY A 171 12.25 -24.98 -29.78
N CYS A 172 11.49 -23.91 -30.03
CA CYS A 172 10.34 -23.45 -29.23
C CYS A 172 9.05 -24.27 -29.40
N GLY A 173 9.17 -25.59 -29.53
CA GLY A 173 8.02 -26.51 -29.62
C GLY A 173 7.41 -26.81 -28.26
N VAL A 174 6.18 -27.32 -28.27
CA VAL A 174 5.55 -27.88 -27.06
C VAL A 174 6.17 -29.24 -26.76
N VAL A 175 6.70 -29.43 -25.56
CA VAL A 175 7.21 -30.71 -25.05
C VAL A 175 6.04 -31.52 -24.49
N HIS A 176 5.90 -32.79 -24.87
CA HIS A 176 4.85 -33.65 -24.32
C HIS A 176 5.41 -34.48 -23.15
N LEU A 177 4.87 -34.24 -21.95
CA LEU A 177 5.26 -34.91 -20.71
C LEU A 177 4.72 -36.35 -20.63
N GLY A 178 3.56 -36.60 -21.24
CA GLY A 178 2.92 -37.92 -21.28
C GLY A 178 1.47 -37.90 -20.79
N THR A 179 1.00 -39.07 -20.34
CA THR A 179 -0.34 -39.25 -19.78
C THR A 179 -0.24 -39.37 -18.26
N LEU A 180 -0.96 -38.51 -17.54
CA LEU A 180 -1.00 -38.48 -16.09
C LEU A 180 -1.77 -39.69 -15.54
N GLY A 181 -1.26 -40.32 -14.47
CA GLY A 181 -1.84 -41.50 -13.85
C GLY A 181 -1.67 -41.49 -12.33
N PRO A 182 -2.46 -42.28 -11.57
CA PRO A 182 -2.56 -42.16 -10.12
C PRO A 182 -1.30 -42.57 -9.34
N ASP A 183 -0.37 -43.29 -9.97
CA ASP A 183 0.85 -43.81 -9.35
C ASP A 183 2.14 -43.14 -9.89
N ALA A 184 2.02 -42.06 -10.70
CA ALA A 184 3.17 -41.45 -11.37
C ALA A 184 2.97 -39.96 -11.68
N ASP A 185 3.85 -39.14 -11.11
CA ASP A 185 4.00 -37.73 -11.43
C ASP A 185 4.67 -37.55 -12.80
N LEU A 186 4.35 -36.47 -13.50
CA LEU A 186 5.03 -36.05 -14.71
C LEU A 186 5.92 -34.85 -14.38
N THR A 187 7.24 -35.01 -14.54
CA THR A 187 8.21 -33.95 -14.24
C THR A 187 8.96 -33.46 -15.47
N ALA A 188 9.41 -32.20 -15.42
CA ALA A 188 10.37 -31.64 -16.36
C ALA A 188 11.29 -30.62 -15.66
N GLU A 189 12.54 -30.59 -16.07
CA GLU A 189 13.53 -29.62 -15.63
C GLU A 189 13.91 -28.70 -16.81
N GLY A 190 14.29 -27.45 -16.51
CA GLY A 190 14.71 -26.48 -17.52
C GLY A 190 15.46 -25.30 -16.93
N SER A 191 15.87 -24.36 -17.80
CA SER A 191 16.61 -23.16 -17.38
C SER A 191 16.19 -21.94 -18.20
N TRP A 192 15.70 -20.92 -17.53
CA TRP A 192 15.36 -19.65 -18.16
C TRP A 192 16.62 -18.79 -18.35
N SER A 193 16.79 -18.32 -19.59
CA SER A 193 17.78 -17.34 -19.99
C SER A 193 17.18 -16.49 -21.11
N LEU A 194 17.72 -15.31 -21.42
CA LEU A 194 17.17 -14.49 -22.51
C LEU A 194 17.23 -15.12 -23.91
N ASP A 195 18.03 -16.18 -24.07
CA ASP A 195 18.08 -16.98 -25.30
C ASP A 195 16.99 -18.06 -25.36
N THR A 196 16.32 -18.34 -24.25
CA THR A 196 15.15 -19.21 -24.17
C THR A 196 13.98 -18.59 -24.96
N CYS A 197 13.04 -19.42 -25.40
CA CYS A 197 11.90 -19.00 -26.23
C CYS A 197 11.01 -17.95 -25.54
N GLY A 198 10.44 -17.01 -26.29
CA GLY A 198 9.60 -15.97 -25.70
C GLY A 198 8.24 -16.49 -25.18
N SER A 199 7.86 -16.09 -23.97
CA SER A 199 6.52 -16.24 -23.41
C SER A 199 5.48 -15.55 -24.28
N ARG A 200 4.30 -16.18 -24.40
CA ARG A 200 3.12 -15.58 -25.04
C ARG A 200 2.29 -14.74 -24.08
N ILE A 201 2.42 -14.98 -22.77
CA ILE A 201 1.61 -14.38 -21.72
C ILE A 201 2.35 -13.21 -21.07
N VAL A 202 3.60 -13.42 -20.66
CA VAL A 202 4.48 -12.40 -20.08
C VAL A 202 5.46 -11.94 -21.16
N THR A 203 4.98 -11.09 -22.09
CA THR A 203 5.77 -10.68 -23.26
C THR A 203 7.21 -10.25 -22.91
N THR A 204 8.16 -10.60 -23.77
CA THR A 204 9.63 -10.42 -23.58
C THR A 204 10.33 -11.30 -22.54
N HIS A 205 9.61 -12.19 -21.83
CA HIS A 205 10.22 -13.13 -20.87
C HIS A 205 10.55 -14.48 -21.52
N PRO A 206 11.52 -15.22 -20.99
CA PRO A 206 11.80 -16.59 -21.41
C PRO A 206 10.75 -17.58 -20.91
N ALA A 207 10.42 -18.58 -21.73
CA ALA A 207 9.41 -19.58 -21.45
C ALA A 207 9.70 -20.94 -22.06
N TYR A 208 9.24 -21.99 -21.37
CA TYR A 208 9.08 -23.33 -21.91
C TYR A 208 7.59 -23.67 -22.05
N ASN A 209 7.26 -24.44 -23.08
CA ASN A 209 5.89 -24.86 -23.38
C ASN A 209 5.81 -26.38 -23.23
N TYR A 210 4.87 -26.86 -22.41
CA TYR A 210 4.65 -28.27 -22.13
C TYR A 210 3.22 -28.71 -22.42
N SER A 211 2.97 -30.01 -22.42
CA SER A 211 1.63 -30.60 -22.50
C SER A 211 1.54 -31.95 -21.82
N PHE A 212 0.37 -32.27 -21.27
CA PHE A 212 0.06 -33.59 -20.73
C PHE A 212 -1.37 -34.02 -21.10
N ALA A 213 -1.62 -35.33 -21.06
CA ALA A 213 -2.94 -35.91 -21.24
C ALA A 213 -3.52 -36.40 -19.91
N LEU A 214 -4.75 -36.03 -19.59
CA LEU A 214 -5.52 -36.50 -18.44
C LEU A 214 -6.58 -37.50 -18.94
N PRO A 215 -6.49 -38.81 -18.62
CA PRO A 215 -7.33 -39.83 -19.23
C PRO A 215 -8.74 -39.94 -18.63
N VAL A 216 -8.94 -39.43 -17.41
CA VAL A 216 -10.19 -39.46 -16.64
C VAL A 216 -10.28 -38.17 -15.82
N ASP A 217 -11.49 -37.63 -15.65
CA ASP A 217 -11.77 -36.47 -14.80
C ASP A 217 -11.15 -36.64 -13.40
N GLY A 218 -10.49 -35.60 -12.90
CA GLY A 218 -9.80 -35.64 -11.61
C GLY A 218 -9.15 -34.33 -11.21
N ARG A 219 -8.73 -34.24 -9.95
CA ARG A 219 -7.99 -33.09 -9.43
C ARG A 219 -6.51 -33.21 -9.74
N VAL A 220 -5.98 -32.22 -10.46
CA VAL A 220 -4.57 -32.12 -10.84
C VAL A 220 -3.96 -30.94 -10.10
N ARG A 221 -2.77 -31.16 -9.51
CA ARG A 221 -1.91 -30.10 -8.98
C ARG A 221 -0.66 -30.01 -9.87
N ILE A 222 -0.25 -28.77 -10.13
CA ILE A 222 0.89 -28.42 -10.96
C ILE A 222 1.73 -27.42 -10.19
N ASP A 223 2.98 -27.77 -9.91
CA ASP A 223 3.96 -26.94 -9.23
C ASP A 223 5.07 -26.55 -10.22
N LEU A 224 5.46 -25.29 -10.23
CA LEU A 224 6.60 -24.76 -10.98
C LEU A 224 7.52 -24.03 -10.01
N GLU A 225 8.68 -24.64 -9.76
CA GLU A 225 9.58 -24.28 -8.66
C GLU A 225 10.92 -23.75 -9.19
N SER A 226 11.47 -22.71 -8.57
CA SER A 226 12.83 -22.21 -8.85
C SER A 226 13.46 -21.57 -7.61
N GLU A 227 14.72 -21.90 -7.31
CA GLU A 227 15.48 -21.26 -6.23
C GLU A 227 15.94 -19.83 -6.58
N ASN A 228 16.10 -19.53 -7.87
CA ASN A 228 16.79 -18.33 -8.36
C ASN A 228 15.98 -17.46 -9.34
N GLY A 229 14.82 -17.95 -9.80
CA GLY A 229 13.87 -17.22 -10.64
C GLY A 229 12.57 -16.90 -9.89
N ASP A 230 11.73 -16.10 -10.53
CA ASP A 230 10.39 -15.72 -10.04
C ASP A 230 9.35 -16.36 -10.97
N PRO A 231 8.99 -17.65 -10.77
CA PRO A 231 8.24 -18.45 -11.75
C PRO A 231 6.80 -17.96 -11.97
N VAL A 232 6.32 -18.15 -13.20
CA VAL A 232 4.94 -17.87 -13.61
C VAL A 232 4.45 -19.08 -14.41
N LEU A 233 3.38 -19.70 -13.93
CA LEU A 233 2.75 -20.85 -14.54
C LEU A 233 1.40 -20.48 -15.16
N SER A 234 1.10 -21.03 -16.32
CA SER A 234 -0.24 -20.97 -16.92
C SER A 234 -0.67 -22.30 -17.48
N MET A 235 -1.99 -22.52 -17.54
CA MET A 235 -2.61 -23.72 -18.07
C MET A 235 -3.75 -23.38 -19.03
N ALA A 236 -3.82 -24.08 -20.16
CA ALA A 236 -4.91 -24.01 -21.13
C ALA A 236 -5.35 -25.42 -21.57
N SER A 237 -6.58 -25.56 -22.08
CA SER A 237 -7.01 -26.76 -22.82
C SER A 237 -6.78 -26.56 -24.32
N LEU A 238 -6.53 -27.64 -25.06
CA LEU A 238 -6.53 -27.60 -26.54
C LEU A 238 -7.88 -27.16 -27.15
N GLU A 239 -8.96 -27.22 -26.37
CA GLU A 239 -10.33 -26.94 -26.82
C GLU A 239 -10.88 -25.58 -26.32
N GLY A 240 -10.10 -24.82 -25.54
CA GLY A 240 -10.56 -23.61 -24.85
C GLY A 240 -9.50 -22.51 -24.72
N ALA A 241 -9.83 -21.49 -23.93
CA ALA A 241 -8.89 -20.43 -23.54
C ALA A 241 -7.99 -20.88 -22.37
N VAL A 242 -7.18 -19.95 -21.86
CA VAL A 242 -6.46 -20.12 -20.58
C VAL A 242 -7.48 -20.46 -19.49
N ILE A 243 -7.21 -21.54 -18.75
CA ILE A 243 -8.05 -22.06 -17.67
C ILE A 243 -7.64 -21.44 -16.34
N GLY A 244 -6.34 -21.21 -16.15
CA GLY A 244 -5.77 -20.56 -14.98
C GLY A 244 -4.32 -20.14 -15.21
N ALA A 245 -3.86 -19.18 -14.44
CA ALA A 245 -2.47 -18.77 -14.33
C ALA A 245 -2.20 -18.34 -12.88
N ASN A 246 -0.98 -18.54 -12.41
CA ASN A 246 -0.51 -18.19 -11.08
C ASN A 246 1.02 -18.03 -11.09
N ASP A 247 1.53 -17.20 -10.21
CA ASP A 247 2.94 -16.88 -10.01
C ASP A 247 3.43 -17.18 -8.58
N ASP A 248 2.61 -16.98 -7.54
CA ASP A 248 3.01 -17.06 -6.14
C ASP A 248 2.20 -18.04 -5.26
N GLY A 249 1.49 -19.00 -5.85
CA GLY A 249 0.57 -19.92 -5.15
C GLY A 249 1.22 -21.14 -4.48
N GLY A 250 2.54 -21.25 -4.51
CA GLY A 250 3.35 -22.27 -3.83
C GLY A 250 4.40 -21.63 -2.92
N ALA A 251 5.19 -22.45 -2.22
CA ALA A 251 6.16 -21.97 -1.23
C ALA A 251 7.10 -20.88 -1.78
N ALA A 252 7.39 -19.87 -0.96
CA ALA A 252 8.19 -18.68 -1.28
C ALA A 252 7.68 -17.82 -2.45
N ARG A 253 8.10 -18.13 -3.68
CA ARG A 253 7.67 -17.46 -4.93
C ARG A 253 7.30 -18.48 -6.00
N ASN A 254 7.08 -19.74 -5.62
CA ASN A 254 6.84 -20.80 -6.59
C ASN A 254 5.38 -20.72 -7.08
N ALA A 255 5.16 -21.05 -8.35
CA ALA A 255 3.84 -21.01 -8.93
C ALA A 255 3.12 -22.36 -8.76
N ARG A 256 1.85 -22.34 -8.35
CA ARG A 256 1.02 -23.54 -8.15
C ARG A 256 -0.37 -23.37 -8.77
N ILE A 257 -0.81 -24.37 -9.53
CA ILE A 257 -2.19 -24.47 -10.01
C ILE A 257 -2.77 -25.80 -9.56
N GLU A 258 -3.81 -25.78 -8.73
CA GLU A 258 -4.59 -26.97 -8.36
C GLU A 258 -6.04 -26.83 -8.79
N GLN A 259 -6.53 -27.77 -9.60
CA GLN A 259 -7.89 -27.69 -10.16
C GLN A 259 -8.50 -29.05 -10.47
N TYR A 260 -9.83 -29.15 -10.40
CA TYR A 260 -10.56 -30.29 -10.93
C TYR A 260 -10.75 -30.14 -12.44
N LEU A 261 -10.19 -31.08 -13.21
CA LEU A 261 -10.12 -31.04 -14.66
C LEU A 261 -10.88 -32.24 -15.28
N PRO A 262 -11.67 -32.05 -16.34
CA PRO A 262 -12.22 -33.15 -17.11
C PRO A 262 -11.13 -33.87 -17.93
N ALA A 263 -11.38 -35.10 -18.36
CA ALA A 263 -10.49 -35.83 -19.26
C ALA A 263 -10.21 -35.03 -20.55
N GLY A 264 -8.93 -34.88 -20.91
CA GLY A 264 -8.52 -33.98 -21.98
C GLY A 264 -7.00 -33.89 -22.17
N VAL A 265 -6.56 -32.94 -23.00
CA VAL A 265 -5.14 -32.62 -23.19
C VAL A 265 -4.92 -31.15 -22.89
N TYR A 266 -3.94 -30.89 -22.03
CA TYR A 266 -3.65 -29.59 -21.46
C TYR A 266 -2.30 -29.08 -21.95
N LEU A 267 -2.21 -27.78 -22.14
CA LEU A 267 -0.99 -27.03 -22.45
C LEU A 267 -0.56 -26.26 -21.21
N LEU A 268 0.74 -26.19 -20.96
CA LEU A 268 1.35 -25.38 -19.91
C LEU A 268 2.39 -24.45 -20.51
N GLU A 269 2.45 -23.20 -20.03
CA GLU A 269 3.58 -22.30 -20.27
C GLU A 269 4.21 -21.94 -18.92
N ALA A 270 5.53 -22.16 -18.82
CA ALA A 270 6.36 -21.90 -17.65
C ALA A 270 7.36 -20.78 -17.99
N THR A 271 7.20 -19.62 -17.37
CA THR A 271 7.92 -18.34 -17.64
C THR A 271 8.32 -17.66 -16.32
N THR A 272 8.88 -16.45 -16.34
CA THR A 272 9.21 -15.68 -15.12
C THR A 272 8.52 -14.31 -15.02
N TYR A 273 8.56 -13.69 -13.83
CA TYR A 273 7.95 -12.41 -13.46
C TYR A 273 8.93 -11.20 -13.49
N LEU A 274 8.37 -9.99 -13.50
CA LEU A 274 8.96 -8.85 -14.23
C LEU A 274 9.94 -7.95 -13.44
N ALA A 275 10.02 -8.07 -12.11
CA ALA A 275 10.61 -7.03 -11.26
C ALA A 275 12.14 -7.08 -11.08
N ARG A 276 12.79 -8.25 -11.30
CA ARG A 276 14.21 -8.45 -10.96
C ARG A 276 15.09 -9.01 -12.08
N ASP A 277 14.49 -9.60 -13.11
CA ASP A 277 15.16 -10.49 -14.06
C ASP A 277 15.80 -9.78 -15.28
N ARG A 278 15.99 -8.46 -15.22
CA ARG A 278 16.69 -7.71 -16.27
C ARG A 278 18.22 -7.80 -16.17
N GLN A 279 18.67 -9.00 -16.55
CA GLN A 279 20.02 -9.41 -16.94
C GLN A 279 21.13 -9.49 -15.87
N PRO A 280 22.00 -10.53 -15.98
CA PRO A 280 21.82 -11.74 -16.79
C PRO A 280 20.95 -12.76 -16.03
N LEU A 281 19.69 -12.95 -16.45
CA LEU A 281 18.85 -14.04 -15.90
C LEU A 281 19.42 -15.38 -16.37
N HIS A 282 19.78 -16.20 -15.39
CA HIS A 282 20.00 -17.64 -15.52
C HIS A 282 19.38 -18.31 -14.29
N ALA A 283 18.21 -18.91 -14.46
CA ALA A 283 17.46 -19.53 -13.37
C ALA A 283 16.94 -20.91 -13.81
N ASP A 284 17.36 -21.95 -13.09
CA ASP A 284 16.87 -23.32 -13.29
C ASP A 284 15.50 -23.50 -12.63
N PHE A 285 14.67 -24.37 -13.19
CA PHE A 285 13.34 -24.68 -12.67
C PHE A 285 12.97 -26.16 -12.78
N THR A 286 12.05 -26.56 -11.91
CA THR A 286 11.38 -27.87 -11.94
C THR A 286 9.88 -27.66 -12.11
N LEU A 287 9.27 -28.36 -13.07
CA LEU A 287 7.82 -28.44 -13.27
C LEU A 287 7.35 -29.84 -12.89
N THR A 288 6.38 -29.94 -11.99
CA THR A 288 5.78 -31.21 -11.53
C THR A 288 4.27 -31.18 -11.73
N VAL A 289 3.71 -32.18 -12.41
CA VAL A 289 2.27 -32.39 -12.59
C VAL A 289 1.88 -33.70 -11.92
N HIS A 290 0.97 -33.67 -10.94
CA HIS A 290 0.51 -34.86 -10.22
C HIS A 290 -1.02 -34.88 -10.03
N LEU A 291 -1.57 -36.08 -9.85
CA LEU A 291 -2.97 -36.25 -9.42
C LEU A 291 -3.05 -36.11 -7.90
N VAL A 292 -4.00 -35.32 -7.43
CA VAL A 292 -4.30 -35.19 -6.00
C VAL A 292 -5.24 -36.33 -5.60
N ASP A 293 -4.84 -37.11 -4.59
CA ASP A 293 -5.74 -38.10 -3.98
C ASP A 293 -6.88 -37.37 -3.25
N GLU A 294 -8.10 -37.42 -3.82
CA GLU A 294 -9.28 -36.79 -3.24
C GLU A 294 -9.62 -37.35 -1.85
N LEU A 295 -9.26 -38.60 -1.52
CA LEU A 295 -9.49 -39.15 -0.19
C LEU A 295 -8.52 -38.54 0.83
N ALA A 296 -7.25 -38.37 0.46
CA ALA A 296 -6.27 -37.66 1.28
C ALA A 296 -6.64 -36.17 1.44
N GLN A 297 -7.08 -35.49 0.37
CA GLN A 297 -7.55 -34.10 0.43
C GLN A 297 -8.86 -33.93 1.23
N GLN A 298 -9.70 -34.98 1.31
CA GLN A 298 -10.86 -34.98 2.21
C GLN A 298 -10.47 -35.22 3.69
N GLN A 299 -9.31 -35.82 3.92
CA GLN A 299 -8.75 -36.10 5.25
C GLN A 299 -7.74 -35.05 5.73
N SER A 300 -7.26 -34.14 4.88
CA SER A 300 -6.45 -33.00 5.31
C SER A 300 -7.25 -32.09 6.25
N PHE A 301 -6.55 -31.26 7.02
CA PHE A 301 -7.20 -30.09 7.63
C PHE A 301 -7.75 -29.18 6.52
N ARG A 302 -8.82 -28.43 6.82
CA ARG A 302 -9.41 -27.43 5.92
C ARG A 302 -9.95 -26.29 6.76
N ILE A 303 -9.43 -25.10 6.54
CA ILE A 303 -9.71 -23.95 7.38
C ILE A 303 -11.02 -23.31 6.92
N LYS A 304 -11.83 -22.88 7.89
CA LYS A 304 -13.14 -22.30 7.64
C LYS A 304 -13.43 -21.20 8.64
N VAL A 305 -13.88 -20.05 8.14
CA VAL A 305 -14.57 -19.05 8.95
C VAL A 305 -15.93 -19.65 9.34
N GLU A 306 -16.09 -20.00 10.62
CA GLU A 306 -17.32 -20.63 11.14
C GLU A 306 -18.46 -19.63 11.26
N LYS A 307 -18.12 -18.42 11.70
CA LYS A 307 -19.06 -17.32 11.93
C LYS A 307 -18.36 -15.99 11.70
N VAL A 308 -19.06 -15.08 11.05
CA VAL A 308 -18.83 -13.64 11.13
C VAL A 308 -20.07 -13.04 11.78
N HIS A 309 -19.88 -12.01 12.60
CA HIS A 309 -20.95 -11.18 13.13
C HIS A 309 -20.52 -9.73 12.99
N ILE A 310 -21.20 -9.06 12.06
CA ILE A 310 -21.26 -7.61 11.91
C ILE A 310 -22.70 -7.17 12.24
N PRO A 311 -22.93 -5.88 12.54
CA PRO A 311 -24.26 -5.30 12.50
C PRO A 311 -24.86 -5.36 11.08
N ASP A 312 -26.17 -5.50 10.98
CA ASP A 312 -26.89 -5.42 9.70
C ASP A 312 -26.99 -3.96 9.19
N GLU A 313 -26.86 -2.98 10.09
CA GLU A 313 -26.84 -1.54 9.82
C GLU A 313 -25.72 -0.86 10.65
N VAL A 314 -25.02 0.10 10.07
CA VAL A 314 -23.96 0.92 10.71
C VAL A 314 -24.07 2.38 10.24
N VAL A 315 -23.55 3.35 10.97
CA VAL A 315 -23.58 4.76 10.55
C VAL A 315 -22.29 5.13 9.78
N ALA A 316 -22.39 6.03 8.80
CA ALA A 316 -21.21 6.60 8.13
C ALA A 316 -20.34 7.38 9.12
N GLY A 317 -19.02 7.34 8.94
CA GLY A 317 -18.03 7.88 9.88
C GLY A 317 -17.83 7.03 11.14
N ASP A 318 -18.76 6.13 11.48
CA ASP A 318 -18.72 5.34 12.70
C ASP A 318 -17.83 4.10 12.57
N ARG A 319 -17.16 3.75 13.67
CA ARG A 319 -16.42 2.49 13.80
C ARG A 319 -17.33 1.42 14.39
N PHE A 320 -17.35 0.24 13.79
CA PHE A 320 -18.09 -0.91 14.29
C PHE A 320 -17.21 -2.16 14.36
N THR A 321 -17.53 -3.01 15.33
CA THR A 321 -16.73 -4.20 15.67
C THR A 321 -17.09 -5.39 14.80
N VAL A 322 -16.11 -5.95 14.09
CA VAL A 322 -16.24 -7.22 13.38
C VAL A 322 -15.82 -8.37 14.30
N ASN A 323 -16.77 -9.22 14.63
CA ASN A 323 -16.53 -10.42 15.43
C ASN A 323 -16.48 -11.65 14.52
N TYR A 324 -15.48 -12.51 14.66
CA TYR A 324 -15.31 -13.66 13.78
C TYR A 324 -14.73 -14.88 14.52
N ARG A 325 -14.91 -16.06 13.92
CA ARG A 325 -14.40 -17.34 14.43
C ARG A 325 -13.88 -18.20 13.29
N VAL A 326 -12.75 -18.85 13.52
CA VAL A 326 -12.11 -19.79 12.60
C VAL A 326 -12.11 -21.20 13.20
N GLY A 327 -12.31 -22.20 12.35
CA GLY A 327 -12.31 -23.61 12.73
C GLY A 327 -11.80 -24.49 11.60
N ASN A 328 -11.50 -25.75 11.94
CA ASN A 328 -11.06 -26.76 10.99
C ASN A 328 -12.25 -27.64 10.57
N ALA A 329 -12.67 -27.55 9.31
CA ALA A 329 -13.70 -28.38 8.68
C ALA A 329 -13.11 -29.59 7.91
N GLY A 330 -11.82 -29.83 8.05
CA GLY A 330 -11.10 -31.00 7.54
C GLY A 330 -11.05 -32.16 8.53
N GLY A 331 -10.45 -33.28 8.10
CA GLY A 331 -10.37 -34.51 8.88
C GLY A 331 -9.12 -34.67 9.74
N GLY A 332 -8.08 -33.87 9.48
CA GLY A 332 -6.76 -33.99 10.09
C GLY A 332 -6.37 -32.79 10.94
N ASP A 333 -5.35 -32.97 11.78
CA ASP A 333 -4.74 -31.90 12.59
C ASP A 333 -3.93 -30.93 11.71
N LEU A 334 -3.69 -29.71 12.20
CA LEU A 334 -2.72 -28.81 11.59
C LEU A 334 -1.28 -29.35 11.79
N PRO A 335 -0.38 -29.23 10.80
CA PRO A 335 1.05 -29.54 10.97
C PRO A 335 1.71 -28.55 11.94
N GLY A 336 2.90 -28.85 12.49
CA GLY A 336 3.67 -27.86 13.27
C GLY A 336 3.18 -27.54 14.69
N VAL A 337 3.91 -26.65 15.37
CA VAL A 337 3.57 -26.09 16.70
C VAL A 337 3.97 -24.61 16.76
N GLY A 338 3.27 -23.80 15.97
CA GLY A 338 3.51 -22.36 15.86
C GLY A 338 2.58 -21.65 14.88
N ASN A 339 2.04 -22.37 13.87
CA ASN A 339 1.10 -21.89 12.84
C ASN A 339 0.36 -20.58 13.15
N GLU A 340 0.53 -19.61 12.27
CA GLU A 340 -0.06 -18.28 12.42
C GLU A 340 -1.17 -18.06 11.41
N THR A 341 -2.21 -17.33 11.82
CA THR A 341 -3.36 -17.01 10.97
C THR A 341 -3.33 -15.53 10.63
N ILE A 342 -3.50 -15.19 9.35
CA ILE A 342 -3.68 -13.82 8.86
C ILE A 342 -5.15 -13.63 8.50
N VAL A 343 -5.72 -12.52 8.96
CA VAL A 343 -7.09 -12.10 8.65
C VAL A 343 -7.01 -10.85 7.78
N TYR A 344 -7.94 -10.68 6.85
CA TYR A 344 -8.03 -9.46 6.07
C TYR A 344 -9.48 -9.13 5.71
N VAL A 345 -9.72 -7.85 5.47
CA VAL A 345 -11.07 -7.32 5.25
C VAL A 345 -11.09 -6.41 4.03
N VAL A 346 -12.14 -6.55 3.24
CA VAL A 346 -12.40 -5.73 2.05
C VAL A 346 -13.88 -5.35 2.02
N GLY A 347 -14.20 -4.13 1.60
CA GLY A 347 -15.58 -3.68 1.38
C GLY A 347 -15.64 -2.65 0.25
N SER A 348 -16.77 -2.50 -0.43
CA SER A 348 -16.90 -1.60 -1.60
C SER A 348 -16.66 -0.13 -1.29
N ARG A 349 -16.80 0.27 -0.01
CA ARG A 349 -16.74 1.65 0.49
C ARG A 349 -15.77 1.83 1.66
N VAL A 350 -14.82 0.90 1.84
CA VAL A 350 -13.77 1.02 2.86
C VAL A 350 -12.72 2.02 2.35
N PHE A 351 -13.13 3.29 2.33
CA PHE A 351 -12.30 4.45 1.99
C PHE A 351 -11.95 5.24 3.25
N ASP A 352 -11.22 4.57 4.14
CA ASP A 352 -9.99 5.19 4.60
C ASP A 352 -8.92 4.10 4.77
N ARG A 353 -7.65 4.40 4.46
CA ARG A 353 -6.59 3.38 4.44
C ARG A 353 -6.14 3.01 5.86
N THR A 354 -6.89 2.14 6.54
CA THR A 354 -6.21 0.99 7.13
C THR A 354 -5.78 0.07 5.99
N GLY A 355 -4.60 -0.57 6.12
CA GLY A 355 -4.21 -1.61 5.19
C GLY A 355 -5.13 -2.83 5.31
N ALA A 356 -4.74 -3.95 4.67
CA ALA A 356 -5.26 -5.23 5.14
C ALA A 356 -5.00 -5.30 6.66
N ILE A 357 -6.06 -5.49 7.47
CA ILE A 357 -5.96 -5.58 8.94
C ILE A 357 -5.42 -6.96 9.30
N GLY A 358 -4.17 -7.20 8.90
CA GLY A 358 -3.42 -8.41 9.17
C GLY A 358 -2.76 -8.33 10.54
N GLY A 359 -3.13 -9.27 11.40
CA GLY A 359 -2.29 -9.73 12.50
C GLY A 359 -1.86 -11.16 12.23
N LEU A 360 -0.91 -11.64 13.02
CA LEU A 360 -0.52 -13.04 13.06
C LEU A 360 -1.04 -13.61 14.39
N TRP A 361 -1.93 -14.60 14.31
CA TRP A 361 -2.57 -15.21 15.48
C TRP A 361 -2.26 -16.71 15.59
N PRO A 362 -1.81 -17.22 16.75
CA PRO A 362 -1.57 -18.65 16.95
C PRO A 362 -2.84 -19.48 16.71
N ALA A 363 -2.78 -20.43 15.77
CA ALA A 363 -3.91 -21.27 15.40
C ALA A 363 -4.20 -22.35 16.48
N GLY A 364 -5.14 -22.08 17.40
CA GLY A 364 -5.37 -22.93 18.58
C GLY A 364 -6.83 -23.20 19.02
N VAL A 365 -7.26 -24.46 18.82
CA VAL A 365 -8.10 -25.35 19.68
C VAL A 365 -9.56 -25.01 20.17
N SER A 366 -10.42 -26.06 20.21
CA SER A 366 -11.92 -26.20 20.24
C SER A 366 -12.82 -25.40 21.19
N TYR A 367 -14.00 -24.93 20.71
CA TYR A 367 -15.24 -25.75 20.63
C TYR A 367 -16.49 -25.18 19.87
N HIS A 368 -17.37 -26.08 19.39
CA HIS A 368 -18.69 -25.83 18.76
C HIS A 368 -19.85 -25.70 19.79
N SER A 369 -21.07 -25.35 19.34
CA SER A 369 -22.32 -25.64 20.09
C SER A 369 -23.47 -26.12 19.18
N GLY A 370 -23.91 -27.38 19.35
CA GLY A 370 -25.03 -27.98 18.61
C GLY A 370 -25.00 -29.52 18.59
N GLU A 371 -26.13 -30.18 18.91
CA GLU A 371 -26.13 -31.57 19.42
C GLU A 371 -26.15 -32.72 18.36
N LEU A 372 -25.98 -32.45 17.06
CA LEU A 372 -26.31 -33.45 16.00
C LEU A 372 -25.26 -33.75 14.91
N THR A 373 -24.02 -33.24 15.01
CA THR A 373 -22.91 -33.69 14.12
C THR A 373 -21.62 -33.89 14.90
N ALA A 374 -21.50 -35.07 15.54
CA ALA A 374 -20.27 -35.55 16.17
C ALA A 374 -19.67 -36.71 15.36
N SER A 375 -18.74 -36.41 14.45
CA SER A 375 -17.87 -37.38 13.80
C SER A 375 -16.62 -36.68 13.26
N ALA A 376 -15.44 -37.08 13.76
CA ALA A 376 -14.09 -36.58 13.42
C ALA A 376 -13.71 -35.15 13.92
N THR A 377 -13.13 -35.13 15.14
CA THR A 377 -11.84 -34.46 15.44
C THR A 377 -11.61 -32.96 15.20
N SER A 378 -12.62 -32.11 15.04
CA SER A 378 -12.37 -30.64 14.98
C SER A 378 -12.08 -29.98 16.34
N MET A 379 -11.08 -29.09 16.35
CA MET A 379 -10.77 -28.20 17.47
C MET A 379 -10.77 -26.68 17.11
N ALA A 380 -11.97 -26.07 16.95
CA ALA A 380 -12.26 -24.62 16.73
C ALA A 380 -11.82 -23.57 17.81
N SER A 381 -11.13 -22.49 17.44
CA SER A 381 -10.48 -21.56 18.40
C SER A 381 -11.41 -20.74 19.31
N ALA A 382 -10.79 -20.07 20.30
CA ALA A 382 -11.39 -18.89 20.95
C ALA A 382 -11.78 -17.82 19.90
N GLN A 383 -12.69 -16.93 20.29
CA GLN A 383 -12.98 -15.73 19.50
C GLN A 383 -11.71 -14.89 19.40
N LEU A 384 -11.22 -14.70 18.18
CA LEU A 384 -10.03 -13.87 17.94
C LEU A 384 -10.36 -12.41 18.28
N THR A 385 -9.33 -11.63 18.61
CA THR A 385 -9.49 -10.23 19.03
C THR A 385 -10.35 -9.49 18.01
N PRO A 386 -11.50 -8.93 18.42
CA PRO A 386 -12.33 -8.17 17.52
C PRO A 386 -11.57 -6.95 17.01
N PHE A 387 -11.83 -6.55 15.77
CA PHE A 387 -11.26 -5.34 15.19
C PHE A 387 -12.37 -4.42 14.70
N GLU A 388 -12.07 -3.14 14.62
CA GLU A 388 -13.01 -2.12 14.21
C GLU A 388 -12.73 -1.63 12.79
N ILE A 389 -13.79 -1.47 12.01
CA ILE A 389 -13.78 -0.82 10.68
C ILE A 389 -14.89 0.23 10.62
N GLY A 390 -14.83 1.12 9.64
CA GLY A 390 -15.88 2.11 9.38
C GLY A 390 -16.09 2.33 7.88
N PHE A 391 -17.14 3.06 7.53
CA PHE A 391 -17.47 3.44 6.16
C PHE A 391 -17.61 4.96 6.04
N ALA A 392 -17.07 5.56 4.98
CA ALA A 392 -17.18 7.00 4.75
C ALA A 392 -18.47 7.43 4.04
N GLU A 393 -19.14 6.51 3.32
CA GLU A 393 -20.30 6.81 2.48
C GLU A 393 -21.54 5.95 2.85
N PRO A 394 -22.75 6.55 2.92
CA PRO A 394 -23.99 5.84 3.20
C PRO A 394 -24.55 5.04 2.01
N GLY A 395 -25.45 4.10 2.33
CA GLY A 395 -26.18 3.18 1.45
C GLY A 395 -25.69 1.72 1.51
N PRO A 396 -26.24 0.84 0.66
CA PRO A 396 -25.96 -0.59 0.70
C PRO A 396 -24.48 -0.94 0.50
N SER A 397 -23.93 -1.79 1.36
CA SER A 397 -22.51 -2.16 1.39
C SER A 397 -22.31 -3.64 1.71
N TRP A 398 -21.05 -4.08 1.69
CA TRP A 398 -20.64 -5.43 2.08
C TRP A 398 -19.25 -5.43 2.73
N VAL A 399 -19.02 -6.44 3.56
CA VAL A 399 -17.75 -6.75 4.22
C VAL A 399 -17.38 -8.20 3.89
N PHE A 400 -16.23 -8.37 3.24
CA PHE A 400 -15.56 -9.64 3.09
C PHE A 400 -14.58 -9.85 4.26
N VAL A 401 -14.64 -11.01 4.92
CA VAL A 401 -13.65 -11.43 5.93
C VAL A 401 -12.92 -12.66 5.39
N GLY A 402 -11.64 -12.51 5.07
CA GLY A 402 -10.73 -13.57 4.62
C GLY A 402 -9.78 -14.03 5.71
N VAL A 403 -9.37 -15.29 5.66
CA VAL A 403 -8.51 -15.95 6.63
C VAL A 403 -7.53 -16.88 5.89
N ILE A 404 -6.24 -16.66 6.09
CA ILE A 404 -5.10 -17.47 5.62
C ILE A 404 -4.43 -18.07 6.86
N THR A 405 -3.90 -19.29 6.80
CA THR A 405 -3.00 -19.81 7.83
C THR A 405 -1.67 -20.22 7.22
N LEU A 406 -0.59 -19.89 7.93
CA LEU A 406 0.80 -20.20 7.62
C LEU A 406 1.33 -21.24 8.62
N ASP A 407 2.38 -21.96 8.26
CA ASP A 407 3.11 -22.85 9.18
C ASP A 407 4.34 -22.18 9.82
N ASP A 408 5.13 -22.98 10.55
CA ASP A 408 6.31 -22.53 11.29
C ASP A 408 7.46 -22.01 10.35
N ASP A 409 7.36 -22.23 9.03
CA ASP A 409 8.28 -21.79 7.97
C ASP A 409 7.63 -20.73 7.02
N ASP A 410 6.53 -20.10 7.43
CA ASP A 410 5.69 -19.15 6.66
C ASP A 410 4.99 -19.73 5.40
N GLU A 411 4.87 -21.06 5.21
CA GLU A 411 4.14 -21.63 4.05
C GLU A 411 2.62 -21.61 4.25
N GLU A 412 1.85 -21.16 3.24
CA GLU A 412 0.38 -21.18 3.30
C GLU A 412 -0.17 -22.61 3.39
N LEU A 413 -0.74 -22.91 4.55
CA LEU A 413 -1.51 -24.11 4.86
C LEU A 413 -2.94 -24.05 4.29
N GLY A 414 -3.51 -22.85 4.13
CA GLY A 414 -4.70 -22.65 3.30
C GLY A 414 -5.57 -21.45 3.66
N PHE A 415 -6.55 -21.19 2.80
CA PHE A 415 -7.39 -19.99 2.80
C PHE A 415 -8.91 -20.25 2.83
N HIS A 416 -9.68 -19.38 3.48
CA HIS A 416 -11.14 -19.30 3.39
C HIS A 416 -11.65 -17.88 3.69
N GLY A 417 -12.75 -17.46 3.05
CA GLY A 417 -13.41 -16.19 3.40
C GLY A 417 -14.92 -16.15 3.17
N VAL A 418 -15.59 -15.15 3.76
CA VAL A 418 -17.05 -15.01 3.81
C VAL A 418 -17.46 -13.56 3.53
N TRP A 419 -18.51 -13.39 2.72
CA TRP A 419 -19.14 -12.11 2.41
C TRP A 419 -20.36 -11.89 3.30
N ASN A 420 -20.52 -10.68 3.82
CA ASN A 420 -21.68 -10.26 4.61
C ASN A 420 -22.15 -8.91 4.07
N ASN A 421 -23.46 -8.73 3.87
CA ASN A 421 -24.04 -7.46 3.43
C ASN A 421 -24.49 -6.65 4.65
N LEU A 422 -24.52 -5.33 4.53
CA LEU A 422 -25.06 -4.40 5.53
C LEU A 422 -25.57 -3.11 4.88
N MET A 423 -26.34 -2.32 5.62
CA MET A 423 -26.63 -0.93 5.27
C MET A 423 -25.65 0.02 5.98
N VAL A 424 -25.19 1.06 5.28
CA VAL A 424 -24.53 2.21 5.92
C VAL A 424 -25.53 3.36 5.94
N LEU A 425 -25.72 4.02 7.08
CA LEU A 425 -26.70 5.08 7.27
C LEU A 425 -26.03 6.45 7.20
N SER A 426 -26.69 7.46 6.62
CA SER A 426 -26.15 8.83 6.52
C SER A 426 -26.14 9.59 7.85
N GLY A 427 -26.82 9.06 8.85
CA GLY A 427 -26.93 9.62 10.19
C GLY A 427 -27.48 8.58 11.15
N SER A 428 -27.76 9.00 12.37
CA SER A 428 -28.17 8.09 13.44
C SER A 428 -29.69 7.91 13.54
N THR A 429 -30.18 6.67 13.55
CA THR A 429 -31.58 6.36 13.85
C THR A 429 -31.87 6.48 15.34
N PHE A 430 -33.01 7.07 15.70
CA PHE A 430 -33.44 7.24 17.09
C PHE A 430 -34.82 6.63 17.33
N ASP A 431 -34.90 5.70 18.30
CA ASP A 431 -36.17 5.44 18.98
C ASP A 431 -36.70 6.76 19.56
N PRO A 432 -38.00 7.09 19.41
CA PRO A 432 -38.53 8.40 19.78
C PRO A 432 -38.27 8.76 21.25
N VAL A 433 -37.45 9.79 21.48
CA VAL A 433 -36.95 10.19 22.80
C VAL A 433 -37.39 11.61 23.15
N GLU A 434 -37.71 11.84 24.43
CA GLU A 434 -38.10 13.17 24.93
C GLU A 434 -36.91 13.87 25.62
N VAL A 435 -36.64 15.09 25.19
CA VAL A 435 -35.50 15.94 25.58
C VAL A 435 -35.97 17.35 25.93
N THR A 436 -35.17 18.11 26.68
CA THR A 436 -35.50 19.48 27.08
C THR A 436 -34.45 20.48 26.60
N VAL A 437 -34.87 21.44 25.78
CA VAL A 437 -34.06 22.60 25.36
C VAL A 437 -34.72 23.87 25.88
N ASP A 438 -33.97 24.72 26.57
CA ASP A 438 -34.43 25.98 27.18
C ASP A 438 -35.70 25.87 28.04
N GLY A 439 -35.87 24.71 28.71
CA GLY A 439 -37.02 24.41 29.57
C GLY A 439 -38.28 23.95 28.83
N THR A 440 -38.22 23.77 27.51
CA THR A 440 -39.30 23.24 26.66
C THR A 440 -39.00 21.79 26.27
N ALA A 441 -39.99 20.91 26.38
CA ALA A 441 -39.86 19.50 26.03
C ALA A 441 -40.15 19.26 24.54
N TYR A 442 -39.23 18.56 23.88
CA TYR A 442 -39.31 18.13 22.48
C TYR A 442 -39.20 16.62 22.39
N ARG A 443 -39.89 16.03 21.41
CA ARG A 443 -39.69 14.65 20.98
C ARG A 443 -38.84 14.65 19.72
N VAL A 444 -37.74 13.91 19.77
CA VAL A 444 -36.85 13.65 18.64
C VAL A 444 -37.04 12.22 18.20
N SER A 445 -37.13 12.00 16.89
CA SER A 445 -37.21 10.67 16.25
C SER A 445 -36.52 10.73 14.90
N ALA A 446 -35.89 9.64 14.47
CA ALA A 446 -35.30 9.57 13.13
C ALA A 446 -35.69 8.28 12.41
N GLU A 447 -35.98 8.39 11.12
CA GLU A 447 -36.32 7.28 10.23
C GLU A 447 -35.32 7.22 9.07
N SER A 448 -34.85 6.02 8.74
CA SER A 448 -34.02 5.73 7.57
C SER A 448 -34.88 5.32 6.36
N ASP A 449 -34.42 5.63 5.15
CA ASP A 449 -35.04 5.19 3.91
C ASP A 449 -34.36 3.99 3.23
N GLU A 450 -34.84 3.58 2.05
CA GLU A 450 -34.28 2.44 1.30
C GLU A 450 -32.86 2.72 0.71
N GLU A 451 -32.46 3.99 0.64
CA GLU A 451 -31.16 4.44 0.11
C GLU A 451 -30.12 4.63 1.23
N GLY A 452 -30.55 4.58 2.49
CA GLY A 452 -29.73 4.75 3.70
C GLY A 452 -29.68 6.20 4.20
N GLU A 453 -30.51 7.10 3.65
CA GLU A 453 -30.63 8.47 4.13
C GLU A 453 -31.47 8.50 5.42
N VAL A 454 -30.97 9.17 6.46
CA VAL A 454 -31.65 9.28 7.76
C VAL A 454 -32.20 10.69 7.94
N THR A 455 -33.51 10.77 8.16
CA THR A 455 -34.21 12.04 8.40
C THR A 455 -34.60 12.16 9.87
N THR A 456 -34.16 13.25 10.52
CA THR A 456 -34.47 13.53 11.92
C THR A 456 -35.64 14.52 12.02
N ALA A 457 -36.65 14.19 12.81
CA ALA A 457 -37.79 15.05 13.11
C ALA A 457 -37.78 15.47 14.59
N VAL A 458 -37.91 16.79 14.83
CA VAL A 458 -38.04 17.38 16.16
C VAL A 458 -39.42 18.01 16.29
N THR A 459 -40.20 17.58 17.29
CA THR A 459 -41.59 18.05 17.51
C THR A 459 -41.81 18.50 18.96
N PRO A 460 -42.46 19.65 19.22
CA PRO A 460 -42.74 20.07 20.60
C PRO A 460 -43.77 19.14 21.26
N VAL A 461 -43.48 18.63 22.46
CA VAL A 461 -44.38 17.68 23.15
C VAL A 461 -45.72 18.34 23.52
N ALA A 462 -45.71 19.65 23.79
CA ALA A 462 -46.91 20.41 24.15
C ALA A 462 -47.77 20.84 22.95
N ASP A 463 -47.17 20.98 21.75
CA ASP A 463 -47.85 21.40 20.52
C ASP A 463 -47.15 20.81 19.29
N PRO A 464 -47.50 19.57 18.88
CA PRO A 464 -46.81 18.86 17.79
C PRO A 464 -46.99 19.47 16.40
N GLU A 465 -47.85 20.48 16.22
CA GLU A 465 -48.04 21.20 14.95
C GLU A 465 -47.21 22.50 14.88
N ALA A 466 -46.51 22.89 15.95
CA ALA A 466 -45.70 24.10 15.98
C ALA A 466 -44.34 23.90 15.28
N GLU A 467 -43.97 24.87 14.44
CA GLU A 467 -42.65 24.94 13.80
C GLU A 467 -41.54 25.12 14.86
N VAL A 468 -40.44 24.38 14.68
CA VAL A 468 -39.21 24.48 15.50
C VAL A 468 -38.14 25.14 14.63
N ASP A 469 -37.41 26.10 15.16
CA ASP A 469 -36.26 26.71 14.45
C ASP A 469 -35.07 25.76 14.40
N ASP A 470 -34.24 25.90 13.35
CA ASP A 470 -33.14 24.99 13.05
C ASP A 470 -32.14 24.85 14.21
N ALA A 471 -31.84 25.95 14.92
CA ALA A 471 -30.94 25.96 16.08
C ALA A 471 -31.50 25.19 17.29
N THR A 472 -32.79 25.35 17.58
CA THR A 472 -33.50 24.56 18.61
C THR A 472 -33.61 23.09 18.19
N GLY A 473 -33.85 22.82 16.90
CA GLY A 473 -33.84 21.49 16.32
C GLY A 473 -32.49 20.79 16.49
N ALA A 474 -31.40 21.45 16.11
CA ALA A 474 -30.04 20.96 16.28
C ALA A 474 -29.71 20.63 17.75
N LYS A 475 -30.02 21.54 18.68
CA LYS A 475 -29.82 21.32 20.12
C LYS A 475 -30.65 20.14 20.64
N ALA A 476 -31.90 19.98 20.19
CA ALA A 476 -32.73 18.84 20.59
C ALA A 476 -32.15 17.51 20.06
N THR A 477 -31.74 17.49 18.78
CA THR A 477 -31.09 16.32 18.15
C THR A 477 -29.78 15.96 18.84
N TYR A 478 -28.94 16.93 19.20
CA TYR A 478 -27.73 16.72 20.00
C TYR A 478 -28.04 16.06 21.35
N VAL A 479 -29.03 16.57 22.10
CA VAL A 479 -29.42 15.97 23.39
C VAL A 479 -29.97 14.56 23.23
N ALA A 480 -30.72 14.28 22.15
CA ALA A 480 -31.21 12.94 21.82
C ALA A 480 -30.04 11.98 21.50
N GLY A 481 -29.05 12.45 20.73
CA GLY A 481 -27.79 11.76 20.48
C GLY A 481 -27.06 11.40 21.77
N VAL A 482 -26.83 12.38 22.65
CA VAL A 482 -26.11 12.15 23.93
C VAL A 482 -26.88 11.13 24.79
N ARG A 483 -28.21 11.28 24.88
CA ARG A 483 -29.07 10.39 25.65
C ARG A 483 -28.94 8.93 25.23
N THR A 484 -28.95 8.66 23.92
CA THR A 484 -29.15 7.31 23.34
C THR A 484 -27.87 6.64 22.82
N GLN A 485 -26.80 7.40 22.55
CA GLN A 485 -25.55 6.87 22.00
C GLN A 485 -24.35 6.97 22.95
N LEU A 486 -24.34 7.95 23.86
CA LEU A 486 -23.24 8.17 24.79
C LEU A 486 -23.59 7.72 26.22
N LEU A 487 -24.81 8.04 26.68
CA LEU A 487 -25.28 7.74 28.03
C LEU A 487 -25.90 6.35 28.16
N ASP A 488 -26.76 5.93 27.23
CA ASP A 488 -27.22 4.54 27.17
C ASP A 488 -26.03 3.63 26.81
N GLY A 489 -25.85 2.54 27.56
CA GLY A 489 -24.71 1.65 27.41
C GLY A 489 -23.36 2.19 27.94
N VAL A 490 -23.32 3.34 28.63
CA VAL A 490 -22.05 3.99 29.08
C VAL A 490 -21.08 3.04 29.81
N PHE A 491 -21.59 2.08 30.59
CA PHE A 491 -20.76 1.12 31.34
C PHE A 491 -20.23 -0.06 30.51
N GLU A 492 -20.72 -0.24 29.28
CA GLU A 492 -20.29 -1.28 28.34
C GLU A 492 -19.15 -0.79 27.43
N ARG A 493 -18.86 0.52 27.42
CA ARG A 493 -17.80 1.15 26.62
C ARG A 493 -16.43 0.56 26.98
N ALA A 494 -15.65 0.20 25.97
CA ALA A 494 -14.42 -0.58 26.14
C ALA A 494 -13.39 0.05 27.11
N ALA A 495 -13.24 1.38 27.08
CA ALA A 495 -12.35 2.11 27.99
C ALA A 495 -12.80 2.05 29.47
N LEU A 496 -14.10 1.88 29.72
CA LEU A 496 -14.71 1.95 31.05
C LEU A 496 -15.10 0.58 31.62
N ALA A 497 -15.37 -0.42 30.76
CA ALA A 497 -15.81 -1.76 31.15
C ALA A 497 -14.83 -2.52 32.08
N GLY A 498 -13.55 -2.12 32.09
CA GLY A 498 -12.52 -2.64 33.00
C GLY A 498 -12.41 -1.91 34.34
N LEU A 499 -13.17 -0.83 34.57
CA LEU A 499 -13.14 -0.01 35.79
C LEU A 499 -14.26 -0.43 36.74
N THR A 500 -13.91 -0.71 38.00
CA THR A 500 -14.90 -1.11 39.01
C THR A 500 -15.39 0.11 39.82
N GLY A 501 -16.70 0.36 39.83
CA GLY A 501 -17.34 1.29 40.79
C GLY A 501 -17.42 0.77 42.23
N ALA A 502 -16.50 -0.14 42.62
CA ALA A 502 -16.51 -0.83 43.91
C ALA A 502 -15.73 -0.09 45.02
N ASP A 503 -14.91 0.90 44.64
CA ASP A 503 -14.20 1.77 45.58
C ASP A 503 -15.16 2.83 46.18
N GLU A 504 -14.86 3.31 47.40
CA GLU A 504 -15.67 4.38 48.01
C GLU A 504 -15.55 5.68 47.18
N PRO A 505 -16.67 6.35 46.85
CA PRO A 505 -16.65 7.65 46.18
C PRO A 505 -15.83 8.68 46.96
N LEU A 506 -15.18 9.61 46.25
CA LEU A 506 -14.38 10.65 46.89
C LEU A 506 -15.24 11.50 47.85
N VAL A 507 -14.87 11.48 49.14
CA VAL A 507 -15.58 12.19 50.22
C VAL A 507 -15.44 13.72 50.13
N THR A 508 -14.43 14.20 49.39
CA THR A 508 -14.27 15.63 49.07
C THR A 508 -14.98 15.98 47.77
N PRO A 509 -15.55 17.19 47.65
CA PRO A 509 -16.17 17.63 46.41
C PRO A 509 -15.15 17.55 45.27
N VAL A 510 -15.47 16.65 44.36
CA VAL A 510 -14.98 16.60 42.98
C VAL A 510 -14.90 18.03 42.44
N VAL A 511 -13.72 18.41 41.90
CA VAL A 511 -13.62 19.61 41.06
C VAL A 511 -14.57 19.37 39.90
N ALA A 512 -15.62 20.20 39.84
CA ALA A 512 -16.60 20.14 38.76
C ALA A 512 -15.84 20.26 37.45
N LEU A 513 -16.07 19.32 36.53
CA LEU A 513 -15.52 19.45 35.19
C LEU A 513 -16.18 20.65 34.53
N PRO A 514 -15.47 21.40 33.67
CA PRO A 514 -16.12 22.33 32.77
C PRO A 514 -17.21 21.59 31.99
N THR A 515 -18.34 22.23 31.73
CA THR A 515 -19.41 21.62 30.91
C THR A 515 -19.09 21.64 29.42
N ASP A 516 -17.87 22.06 29.06
CA ASP A 516 -17.30 22.05 27.73
C ASP A 516 -16.47 20.74 27.57
N PRO A 517 -16.79 19.87 26.60
CA PRO A 517 -16.06 18.64 26.33
C PRO A 517 -14.84 18.83 25.40
N SER A 518 -14.38 20.06 25.15
CA SER A 518 -13.23 20.34 24.29
C SER A 518 -11.91 19.71 24.76
N SER A 519 -10.98 19.55 23.82
CA SER A 519 -9.60 19.12 24.14
C SER A 519 -8.93 20.07 25.13
N GLY A 520 -9.09 21.38 24.96
CA GLY A 520 -8.54 22.42 25.84
C GLY A 520 -9.05 22.29 27.28
N SER A 521 -10.36 22.11 27.47
CA SER A 521 -11.00 21.87 28.77
C SER A 521 -10.45 20.61 29.49
N ILE A 522 -10.25 19.53 28.74
CA ILE A 522 -9.70 18.26 29.25
C ILE A 522 -8.20 18.43 29.59
N LEU A 523 -7.42 19.10 28.74
CA LEU A 523 -5.99 19.37 28.94
C LEU A 523 -5.75 20.31 30.13
N GLU A 524 -6.55 21.37 30.29
CA GLU A 524 -6.51 22.25 31.48
C GLU A 524 -6.77 21.44 32.76
N THR A 525 -7.84 20.63 32.76
CA THR A 525 -8.19 19.81 33.92
C THR A 525 -7.08 18.78 34.23
N PHE A 526 -6.52 18.15 33.21
CA PHE A 526 -5.41 17.20 33.36
C PHE A 526 -4.15 17.89 33.89
N GLY A 527 -3.75 19.03 33.32
CA GLY A 527 -2.57 19.79 33.77
C GLY A 527 -2.68 20.21 35.24
N ALA A 528 -3.86 20.69 35.66
CA ALA A 528 -4.12 21.05 37.06
C ALA A 528 -4.05 19.82 37.98
N ALA A 529 -4.61 18.67 37.55
CA ALA A 529 -4.55 17.42 38.32
C ALA A 529 -3.12 16.86 38.42
N TYR A 530 -2.35 16.91 37.31
CA TYR A 530 -0.96 16.49 37.24
C TYR A 530 -0.09 17.33 38.19
N ALA A 531 -0.14 18.66 38.09
CA ALA A 531 0.63 19.54 38.95
C ALA A 531 0.32 19.33 40.45
N ALA A 532 -0.97 19.18 40.79
CA ALA A 532 -1.40 18.98 42.18
C ALA A 532 -0.93 17.65 42.79
N LEU A 533 -0.90 16.56 42.01
CA LEU A 533 -0.58 15.21 42.50
C LEU A 533 0.91 14.86 42.35
N VAL A 534 1.47 15.18 41.19
CA VAL A 534 2.84 14.82 40.81
C VAL A 534 3.84 15.85 41.36
N GLY A 535 3.52 17.14 41.29
CA GLY A 535 4.41 18.23 41.75
C GLY A 535 4.63 18.27 43.28
N SER A 536 3.76 17.63 44.07
CA SER A 536 3.90 17.54 45.53
C SER A 536 4.41 16.17 46.02
N SER A 537 4.86 15.30 45.10
CA SER A 537 5.24 13.91 45.38
C SER A 537 6.67 13.74 45.93
N GLU A 538 6.99 12.54 46.45
CA GLU A 538 8.37 12.18 46.83
C GLU A 538 9.33 12.21 45.61
N PRO A 539 8.99 11.67 44.42
CA PRO A 539 9.77 11.87 43.21
C PRO A 539 10.06 13.35 42.87
N ALA A 540 9.09 14.25 43.03
CA ALA A 540 9.30 15.69 42.82
C ALA A 540 10.36 16.26 43.78
N ALA A 541 10.31 15.85 45.05
CA ALA A 541 11.29 16.25 46.05
C ALA A 541 12.70 15.68 45.74
N SER A 542 12.81 14.45 45.23
CA SER A 542 14.08 13.88 44.78
C SER A 542 14.68 14.66 43.62
N VAL A 543 13.90 14.95 42.56
CA VAL A 543 14.36 15.73 41.40
C VAL A 543 14.79 17.14 41.81
N ALA A 544 14.00 17.82 42.66
CA ALA A 544 14.35 19.13 43.20
C ALA A 544 15.62 19.13 44.08
N ALA A 545 15.96 17.99 44.70
CA ALA A 545 17.20 17.80 45.46
C ALA A 545 18.41 17.39 44.58
N GLY A 546 18.19 17.08 43.30
CA GLY A 546 19.20 16.47 42.43
C GLY A 546 19.52 15.02 42.78
N GLU A 547 18.58 14.32 43.39
CA GLU A 547 18.65 12.91 43.77
C GLU A 547 17.91 12.03 42.74
N ALA A 548 18.40 10.81 42.51
CA ALA A 548 17.74 9.86 41.62
C ALA A 548 16.40 9.39 42.22
N ILE A 549 15.35 9.35 41.40
CA ILE A 549 14.03 8.87 41.82
C ILE A 549 14.12 7.40 42.29
N ASN A 550 13.61 7.13 43.49
CA ASN A 550 13.45 5.78 44.00
C ASN A 550 12.33 5.05 43.21
N PRO A 551 12.59 3.93 42.52
CA PRO A 551 11.56 3.24 41.73
C PRO A 551 10.33 2.84 42.55
N VAL A 552 10.51 2.51 43.84
CA VAL A 552 9.38 2.20 44.73
C VAL A 552 8.51 3.44 44.97
N ALA A 553 9.10 4.63 45.11
CA ALA A 553 8.35 5.87 45.29
C ALA A 553 7.62 6.29 44.01
N ALA A 554 8.18 5.99 42.83
CA ALA A 554 7.51 6.18 41.54
C ALA A 554 6.30 5.22 41.39
N GLU A 555 6.45 3.94 41.78
CA GLU A 555 5.33 2.99 41.80
C GLU A 555 4.22 3.38 42.80
N GLU A 556 4.58 3.81 44.01
CA GLU A 556 3.60 4.31 45.00
C GLU A 556 2.86 5.55 44.49
N LEU A 557 3.53 6.45 43.76
CA LEU A 557 2.88 7.61 43.12
C LEU A 557 1.86 7.17 42.07
N VAL A 558 2.20 6.22 41.19
CA VAL A 558 1.23 5.69 40.20
C VAL A 558 0.04 5.01 40.88
N LEU A 559 0.27 4.23 41.94
CA LEU A 559 -0.82 3.61 42.70
C LEU A 559 -1.72 4.64 43.39
N ALA A 560 -1.16 5.74 43.91
CA ALA A 560 -1.92 6.84 44.49
C ALA A 560 -2.74 7.61 43.45
N VAL A 561 -2.17 7.85 42.25
CA VAL A 561 -2.86 8.46 41.10
C VAL A 561 -4.01 7.54 40.62
N ALA A 562 -3.74 6.24 40.45
CA ALA A 562 -4.73 5.25 40.05
C ALA A 562 -5.88 5.13 41.06
N ALA A 563 -5.60 5.08 42.36
CA ALA A 563 -6.64 5.05 43.40
C ALA A 563 -7.52 6.31 43.39
N ARG A 564 -6.94 7.48 43.11
CA ARG A 564 -7.71 8.72 42.94
C ARG A 564 -8.54 8.73 41.65
N ALA A 565 -8.02 8.14 40.57
CA ALA A 565 -8.75 7.94 39.32
C ALA A 565 -9.96 7.00 39.55
N SER A 566 -9.78 5.83 40.18
CA SER A 566 -10.88 4.92 40.52
C SER A 566 -11.94 5.58 41.41
N GLY A 567 -11.53 6.31 42.45
CA GLY A 567 -12.46 7.06 43.30
C GLY A 567 -13.23 8.16 42.55
N ARG A 568 -12.61 8.78 41.52
CA ARG A 568 -13.30 9.72 40.61
C ARG A 568 -14.31 8.99 39.72
N PHE A 569 -13.93 7.83 39.17
CA PHE A 569 -14.85 6.99 38.40
C PHE A 569 -16.05 6.52 39.23
N ALA A 570 -15.83 6.10 40.48
CA ALA A 570 -16.90 5.72 41.40
C ALA A 570 -17.90 6.89 41.61
N SER A 571 -17.41 8.13 41.74
CA SER A 571 -18.28 9.31 41.80
C SER A 571 -19.08 9.58 40.52
N LEU A 572 -18.45 9.44 39.34
CA LEU A 572 -19.10 9.62 38.03
C LEU A 572 -20.12 8.51 37.73
N SER A 573 -19.75 7.24 37.95
CA SER A 573 -20.66 6.11 37.76
C SER A 573 -21.92 6.21 38.63
N ALA A 574 -21.81 6.79 39.83
CA ALA A 574 -22.95 7.07 40.70
C ALA A 574 -23.83 8.23 40.19
N SER A 575 -23.27 9.32 39.63
CA SER A 575 -24.06 10.39 39.02
C SER A 575 -24.77 9.90 37.75
N TRP A 576 -24.08 9.14 36.90
CA TRP A 576 -24.65 8.57 35.67
C TRP A 576 -25.74 7.54 35.96
N SER A 577 -25.56 6.68 36.97
CA SER A 577 -26.61 5.74 37.40
C SER A 577 -27.87 6.47 37.89
N ALA A 578 -27.70 7.52 38.70
CA ALA A 578 -28.82 8.33 39.18
C ALA A 578 -29.48 9.18 38.06
N LEU A 579 -28.72 9.53 37.02
CA LEU A 579 -29.23 10.17 35.81
C LEU A 579 -30.09 9.17 35.01
N LEU A 580 -29.57 7.97 34.72
CA LEU A 580 -30.29 6.90 34.04
C LEU A 580 -31.61 6.54 34.76
N GLU A 581 -31.59 6.33 36.09
CA GLU A 581 -32.80 6.01 36.87
C GLU A 581 -33.92 7.07 36.73
N ARG A 582 -33.59 8.36 36.62
CA ARG A 582 -34.60 9.42 36.39
C ARG A 582 -35.17 9.39 34.98
N LEU A 583 -34.30 9.15 34.00
CA LEU A 583 -34.67 9.13 32.58
C LEU A 583 -35.53 7.89 32.26
N GLU A 584 -35.24 6.74 32.86
CA GLU A 584 -36.13 5.56 32.88
C GLU A 584 -37.47 5.85 33.58
N GLY A 585 -37.47 6.74 34.57
CA GLY A 585 -38.67 7.27 35.23
C GLY A 585 -39.54 8.19 34.35
N GLY A 586 -39.11 8.52 33.13
CA GLY A 586 -39.81 9.41 32.21
C GLY A 586 -39.48 10.89 32.38
N GLU A 587 -38.39 11.25 33.06
CA GLU A 587 -37.82 12.60 32.96
C GLU A 587 -37.07 12.77 31.61
N ALA A 588 -37.10 13.97 31.05
CA ALA A 588 -36.41 14.30 29.81
C ALA A 588 -35.00 14.87 30.10
N LEU A 589 -33.99 14.42 29.35
CA LEU A 589 -32.62 14.94 29.48
C LEU A 589 -32.56 16.40 29.01
N SER A 590 -31.90 17.28 29.76
CA SER A 590 -31.70 18.68 29.34
C SER A 590 -30.36 18.91 28.64
N LEU A 591 -30.27 19.98 27.82
CA LEU A 591 -29.03 20.39 27.16
C LEU A 591 -27.83 20.55 28.11
N GLY A 592 -28.05 21.14 29.29
CA GLY A 592 -26.98 21.30 30.29
C GLY A 592 -26.51 19.98 30.90
N GLU A 593 -27.41 19.01 31.08
CA GLU A 593 -27.04 17.66 31.55
C GLU A 593 -26.32 16.87 30.47
N ALA A 594 -26.71 17.03 29.19
CA ALA A 594 -26.04 16.40 28.06
C ALA A 594 -24.59 16.89 27.88
N LEU A 595 -24.37 18.21 27.89
CA LEU A 595 -23.04 18.82 27.83
C LEU A 595 -22.16 18.41 29.02
N ALA A 596 -22.71 18.46 30.24
CA ALA A 596 -22.00 18.00 31.44
C ALA A 596 -21.61 16.51 31.35
N PHE A 597 -22.54 15.65 30.91
CA PHE A 597 -22.28 14.22 30.74
C PHE A 597 -21.21 13.94 29.67
N GLN A 598 -21.25 14.60 28.51
CA GLN A 598 -20.25 14.38 27.47
C GLN A 598 -18.84 14.78 27.92
N SER A 599 -18.71 15.90 28.67
CA SER A 599 -17.43 16.29 29.30
C SER A 599 -16.98 15.28 30.37
N GLU A 600 -17.90 14.84 31.24
CA GLU A 600 -17.61 13.81 32.23
C GLU A 600 -17.14 12.48 31.60
N LEU A 601 -17.75 12.09 30.48
CA LEU A 601 -17.39 10.90 29.70
C LEU A 601 -16.03 11.05 29.04
N ALA A 602 -15.78 12.16 28.32
CA ALA A 602 -14.51 12.42 27.66
C ALA A 602 -13.34 12.45 28.66
N TYR A 603 -13.52 13.09 29.82
CA TYR A 603 -12.52 13.05 30.90
C TYR A 603 -12.34 11.64 31.50
N ALA A 604 -13.42 10.85 31.62
CA ALA A 604 -13.32 9.48 32.12
C ALA A 604 -12.52 8.58 31.17
N GLU A 605 -12.74 8.68 29.86
CA GLU A 605 -12.04 7.88 28.85
C GLU A 605 -10.61 8.38 28.62
N ALA A 606 -10.38 9.69 28.52
CA ALA A 606 -9.06 10.26 28.23
C ALA A 606 -8.12 10.25 29.46
N VAL A 607 -8.62 10.53 30.67
CA VAL A 607 -7.75 10.75 31.86
C VAL A 607 -7.87 9.61 32.88
N VAL A 608 -9.09 9.18 33.19
CA VAL A 608 -9.34 8.25 34.30
C VAL A 608 -8.98 6.81 33.94
N ALA A 609 -9.38 6.33 32.75
CA ALA A 609 -9.12 4.96 32.30
C ALA A 609 -7.62 4.63 32.12
N PRO A 610 -6.76 5.48 31.50
CA PRO A 610 -5.33 5.21 31.42
C PRO A 610 -4.66 5.22 32.80
N ALA A 611 -5.00 6.18 33.66
CA ALA A 611 -4.45 6.30 35.01
C ALA A 611 -4.77 5.07 35.90
N ALA A 612 -6.02 4.58 35.85
CA ALA A 612 -6.41 3.36 36.54
C ALA A 612 -5.71 2.11 35.97
N THR A 613 -5.51 2.06 34.65
CA THR A 613 -4.80 0.97 33.96
C THR A 613 -3.32 0.93 34.33
N ALA A 614 -2.65 2.08 34.43
CA ALA A 614 -1.28 2.18 34.94
C ALA A 614 -1.13 1.58 36.35
N GLY A 615 -2.10 1.82 37.24
CA GLY A 615 -2.14 1.21 38.56
C GLY A 615 -2.27 -0.31 38.53
N ARG A 616 -3.10 -0.86 37.63
CA ARG A 616 -3.22 -2.32 37.40
C ARG A 616 -1.91 -2.92 36.91
N ILE A 617 -1.20 -2.23 36.01
CA ILE A 617 0.12 -2.65 35.50
C ILE A 617 1.18 -2.66 36.62
N VAL A 618 1.23 -1.63 37.46
CA VAL A 618 2.14 -1.60 38.63
C VAL A 618 1.82 -2.74 39.61
N ALA A 619 0.55 -3.01 39.88
CA ALA A 619 0.14 -4.14 40.72
C ALA A 619 0.59 -5.48 40.12
N ALA A 620 0.33 -5.72 38.83
CA ALA A 620 0.78 -6.92 38.12
C ALA A 620 2.32 -7.05 38.15
N ALA A 621 3.05 -5.97 37.91
CA ALA A 621 4.52 -5.94 37.99
C ALA A 621 5.06 -6.26 39.40
N ARG A 622 4.32 -5.93 40.47
CA ARG A 622 4.69 -6.29 41.85
C ARG A 622 4.44 -7.76 42.20
N GLU A 623 3.47 -8.38 41.55
CA GLU A 623 3.12 -9.80 41.74
C GLU A 623 3.91 -10.75 40.82
N ALA A 624 4.32 -10.26 39.64
CA ALA A 624 5.03 -11.02 38.62
C ALA A 624 6.43 -11.47 39.07
N GLY A 625 6.77 -12.73 38.78
CA GLY A 625 8.07 -13.31 39.16
C GLY A 625 9.28 -12.68 38.47
N MET A 626 9.07 -12.04 37.31
CA MET A 626 10.09 -11.27 36.57
C MET A 626 9.87 -9.74 36.65
N GLY A 627 8.88 -9.28 37.41
CA GLY A 627 8.51 -7.88 37.54
C GLY A 627 8.24 -7.19 36.20
N TRP A 628 8.81 -5.99 36.01
CA TRP A 628 8.74 -5.23 34.75
C TRP A 628 9.34 -5.93 33.51
N ALA A 629 10.06 -7.05 33.69
CA ALA A 629 10.57 -7.86 32.58
C ALA A 629 9.64 -9.02 32.18
N ASP A 630 8.52 -9.22 32.90
CA ASP A 630 7.57 -10.30 32.64
C ASP A 630 6.82 -10.09 31.31
N PRO A 631 6.67 -11.12 30.45
CA PRO A 631 5.97 -11.01 29.18
C PRO A 631 4.55 -10.47 29.31
N ASP A 632 3.80 -10.89 30.32
CA ASP A 632 2.40 -10.49 30.49
C ASP A 632 2.32 -9.00 30.87
N VAL A 633 3.20 -8.54 31.77
CA VAL A 633 3.33 -7.12 32.14
C VAL A 633 3.75 -6.26 30.94
N ARG A 634 4.62 -6.78 30.07
CA ARG A 634 5.02 -6.09 28.83
C ARG A 634 3.90 -6.00 27.81
N ALA A 635 3.07 -7.04 27.68
CA ALA A 635 1.88 -7.00 26.83
C ALA A 635 0.90 -5.92 27.33
N MET A 636 0.62 -5.87 28.64
CA MET A 636 -0.24 -4.83 29.22
C MET A 636 0.30 -3.39 29.01
N ILE A 637 1.61 -3.19 29.00
CA ILE A 637 2.20 -1.86 28.69
C ILE A 637 2.03 -1.53 27.20
N ALA A 638 2.15 -2.51 26.30
CA ALA A 638 1.95 -2.30 24.86
C ALA A 638 0.50 -1.95 24.49
N GLU A 639 -0.48 -2.32 25.33
CA GLU A 639 -1.89 -1.97 25.15
C GLU A 639 -2.22 -0.49 25.46
N LEU A 640 -1.35 0.27 26.15
CA LEU A 640 -1.62 1.68 26.52
C LEU A 640 -1.65 2.68 25.35
N GLY A 641 -1.45 2.22 24.11
CA GLY A 641 -1.51 3.02 22.90
C GLY A 641 -0.13 3.38 22.34
N SER A 642 -0.09 3.64 21.03
CA SER A 642 1.14 3.84 20.24
C SER A 642 1.37 5.28 19.77
N CYS A 643 0.55 6.22 20.25
CA CYS A 643 0.70 7.63 19.92
C CYS A 643 1.99 8.22 20.54
N ARG A 644 2.47 9.35 19.99
CA ARG A 644 3.66 10.04 20.47
C ARG A 644 3.31 11.37 21.11
N GLY A 645 2.79 11.33 22.32
CA GLY A 645 2.86 12.48 23.23
C GLY A 645 4.29 12.72 23.70
N GLY A 646 4.53 13.87 24.33
CA GLY A 646 5.81 14.21 24.93
C GLY A 646 5.77 15.42 25.84
N GLY A 647 6.95 15.84 26.30
CA GLY A 647 7.10 16.94 27.25
C GLY A 647 6.61 18.31 26.74
N ALA A 648 6.49 18.50 25.41
CA ALA A 648 5.92 19.71 24.83
C ALA A 648 4.39 19.77 25.02
N ASP A 649 3.70 18.65 24.78
CA ASP A 649 2.25 18.55 24.94
C ASP A 649 1.87 18.61 26.42
N LEU A 650 2.68 18.01 27.30
CA LEU A 650 2.56 18.17 28.75
C LEU A 650 2.78 19.64 29.17
N ALA A 651 3.76 20.33 28.58
CA ALA A 651 3.99 21.76 28.85
C ALA A 651 2.78 22.61 28.45
N ALA A 652 2.15 22.31 27.31
CA ALA A 652 0.93 22.97 26.85
C ALA A 652 -0.23 22.74 27.83
N ALA A 653 -0.48 21.50 28.26
CA ALA A 653 -1.51 21.18 29.25
C ALA A 653 -1.30 21.89 30.60
N LEU A 654 -0.04 21.97 31.05
CA LEU A 654 0.33 22.70 32.27
C LEU A 654 0.20 24.23 32.14
N ALA A 655 0.48 24.77 30.96
CA ALA A 655 0.30 26.19 30.65
C ALA A 655 -1.18 26.57 30.55
N ALA A 656 -2.01 25.76 29.91
CA ALA A 656 -3.48 25.90 29.90
C ALA A 656 -4.03 25.92 31.32
N ALA A 657 -3.56 24.99 32.17
CA ALA A 657 -3.85 24.94 33.61
C ALA A 657 -3.24 26.09 34.44
N ALA A 658 -2.65 27.11 33.82
CA ALA A 658 -2.03 28.28 34.45
C ALA A 658 -1.02 27.94 35.57
N GLN A 659 -0.21 26.89 35.38
CA GLN A 659 0.78 26.46 36.38
C GLN A 659 2.07 27.29 36.29
N ASP A 660 2.56 27.77 37.44
CA ASP A 660 3.79 28.58 37.51
C ASP A 660 5.09 27.76 37.30
N ALA A 661 5.03 26.42 37.44
CA ALA A 661 6.19 25.52 37.52
C ALA A 661 6.27 24.52 36.35
N VAL A 662 5.98 24.99 35.12
CA VAL A 662 5.92 24.14 33.92
C VAL A 662 7.25 23.43 33.66
N ASP A 663 8.36 24.18 33.65
CA ASP A 663 9.70 23.65 33.37
C ASP A 663 10.09 22.56 34.39
N GLU A 664 9.86 22.79 35.68
CA GLU A 664 10.17 21.80 36.73
C GLU A 664 9.32 20.53 36.61
N LEU A 665 8.05 20.65 36.23
CA LEU A 665 7.14 19.50 36.05
C LEU A 665 7.45 18.68 34.80
N VAL A 666 7.94 19.31 33.72
CA VAL A 666 8.41 18.63 32.50
C VAL A 666 9.76 17.92 32.74
N VAL A 667 10.65 18.51 33.54
CA VAL A 667 11.87 17.82 33.99
C VAL A 667 11.51 16.61 34.86
N LEU A 668 10.55 16.75 35.77
CA LEU A 668 10.06 15.63 36.59
C LEU A 668 9.42 14.52 35.74
N ASP A 669 8.63 14.84 34.71
CA ASP A 669 8.11 13.86 33.76
C ASP A 669 9.25 13.08 33.07
N THR A 670 10.29 13.80 32.61
CA THR A 670 11.46 13.20 31.95
C THR A 670 12.17 12.19 32.86
N GLU A 671 12.38 12.52 34.13
CA GLU A 671 12.99 11.62 35.12
C GLU A 671 12.05 10.45 35.49
N MET A 672 10.73 10.69 35.58
CA MET A 672 9.73 9.63 35.84
C MET A 672 9.65 8.62 34.68
N ARG A 673 9.73 9.07 33.42
CA ARG A 673 9.84 8.20 32.23
C ARG A 673 11.07 7.30 32.28
N ALA A 674 12.19 7.79 32.83
CA ALA A 674 13.40 7.01 33.02
C ALA A 674 13.31 6.04 34.21
N ALA A 675 12.55 6.40 35.25
CA ALA A 675 12.40 5.62 36.48
C ALA A 675 11.38 4.47 36.36
N LEU A 676 10.31 4.62 35.56
CA LEU A 676 9.18 3.70 35.56
C LEU A 676 8.60 3.43 34.14
N PRO A 677 8.65 2.19 33.62
CA PRO A 677 8.29 1.88 32.23
C PRO A 677 6.85 2.24 31.81
N VAL A 678 5.90 2.24 32.73
CA VAL A 678 4.49 2.55 32.44
C VAL A 678 4.19 4.06 32.42
N TRP A 679 5.06 4.90 32.99
CA TRP A 679 4.77 6.32 33.20
C TRP A 679 4.58 7.08 31.89
N GLY A 680 5.59 7.03 31.00
CA GLY A 680 5.55 7.68 29.68
C GLY A 680 4.33 7.27 28.87
N PRO A 681 4.12 5.96 28.60
CA PRO A 681 2.93 5.47 27.89
C PRO A 681 1.60 5.95 28.50
N THR A 682 1.51 6.06 29.83
CA THR A 682 0.29 6.57 30.49
C THR A 682 0.07 8.06 30.21
N VAL A 683 1.11 8.89 30.39
CA VAL A 683 1.02 10.34 30.16
C VAL A 683 0.76 10.65 28.68
N ASP A 684 1.45 9.94 27.78
CA ASP A 684 1.27 10.10 26.33
C ASP A 684 -0.14 9.69 25.90
N SER A 685 -0.65 8.55 26.39
CA SER A 685 -2.01 8.09 26.12
C SER A 685 -3.06 9.13 26.53
N ILE A 686 -2.92 9.74 27.72
CA ILE A 686 -3.82 10.79 28.21
C ILE A 686 -3.76 12.04 27.32
N LEU A 687 -2.56 12.52 27.00
CA LEU A 687 -2.38 13.73 26.19
C LEU A 687 -2.96 13.56 24.77
N CYS A 688 -2.73 12.40 24.14
CA CYS A 688 -3.29 12.09 22.83
C CYS A 688 -4.82 11.93 22.88
N ALA A 689 -5.35 11.26 23.90
CA ALA A 689 -6.80 11.07 24.03
C ALA A 689 -7.54 12.38 24.28
N ALA A 690 -6.94 13.28 25.08
CA ALA A 690 -7.44 14.64 25.28
C ALA A 690 -7.40 15.47 23.99
N ALA A 691 -6.26 15.48 23.27
CA ALA A 691 -6.13 16.17 21.98
C ALA A 691 -7.09 15.63 20.90
N ALA A 692 -7.46 14.35 20.97
CA ALA A 692 -8.42 13.73 20.06
C ALA A 692 -9.90 14.03 20.39
N ALA A 693 -10.19 14.69 21.52
CA ALA A 693 -11.56 14.94 21.97
C ALA A 693 -12.34 15.82 21.00
N ASP A 694 -11.73 16.87 20.46
CA ASP A 694 -12.39 17.76 19.47
C ASP A 694 -12.74 17.01 18.18
N GLY A 695 -11.80 16.19 17.68
CA GLY A 695 -12.07 15.30 16.56
C GLY A 695 -13.11 14.22 16.87
N ALA A 696 -13.38 13.89 18.14
CA ALA A 696 -14.46 12.99 18.54
C ALA A 696 -15.80 13.73 18.68
N ASN A 697 -15.79 14.96 19.20
CA ASN A 697 -16.95 15.84 19.28
C ASN A 697 -17.46 16.22 17.88
N TYR A 698 -16.56 16.57 16.95
CA TYR A 698 -16.91 16.85 15.55
C TYR A 698 -17.53 15.62 14.86
N ARG A 699 -16.89 14.45 14.94
CA ARG A 699 -17.45 13.19 14.42
C ARG A 699 -18.76 12.77 15.09
N PHE A 700 -19.02 13.22 16.31
CA PHE A 700 -20.31 13.02 16.95
C PHE A 700 -21.37 13.95 16.34
N LEU A 701 -21.07 15.22 16.06
CA LEU A 701 -21.97 16.12 15.32
C LEU A 701 -22.25 15.63 13.89
N GLU A 702 -21.22 15.19 13.17
CA GLU A 702 -21.30 14.61 11.81
C GLU A 702 -22.27 13.42 11.75
N ARG A 703 -22.18 12.49 12.72
CA ARG A 703 -23.12 11.34 12.84
C ARG A 703 -24.56 11.72 13.16
N LEU A 704 -24.80 12.96 13.58
CA LEU A 704 -26.12 13.52 13.85
C LEU A 704 -26.62 14.41 12.70
N ALA A 705 -25.82 14.61 11.64
CA ALA A 705 -26.02 15.62 10.60
C ALA A 705 -26.13 17.05 11.20
N LEU A 706 -25.25 17.37 12.15
CA LEU A 706 -25.19 18.64 12.89
C LEU A 706 -23.85 19.39 12.74
N GLU A 707 -22.97 18.93 11.84
CA GLU A 707 -21.65 19.50 11.58
C GLU A 707 -21.70 20.95 11.04
N GLU A 708 -22.81 21.35 10.42
CA GLU A 708 -23.05 22.75 9.99
C GLU A 708 -23.66 23.64 11.09
N SER A 709 -23.92 23.14 12.30
CA SER A 709 -24.55 23.91 13.39
C SER A 709 -23.54 24.79 14.14
N GLU A 710 -23.41 26.06 13.71
CA GLU A 710 -22.55 27.07 14.35
C GLU A 710 -22.71 27.10 15.89
N GLU A 711 -23.95 27.06 16.42
CA GLU A 711 -24.16 27.13 17.88
C GLU A 711 -23.72 25.87 18.65
N LEU A 712 -23.63 24.70 18.00
CA LEU A 712 -23.09 23.49 18.62
C LEU A 712 -21.57 23.43 18.51
N LEU A 713 -21.00 23.92 17.39
CA LEU A 713 -19.56 24.09 17.24
C LEU A 713 -19.02 25.05 18.32
N GLU A 714 -19.64 26.21 18.53
CA GLU A 714 -19.28 27.16 19.61
C GLU A 714 -19.33 26.55 21.04
N LEU A 715 -20.18 25.54 21.27
CA LEU A 715 -20.38 24.92 22.59
C LEU A 715 -19.52 23.68 22.84
N LEU A 716 -19.03 23.02 21.80
CA LEU A 716 -18.36 21.71 21.87
C LEU A 716 -16.92 21.73 21.35
N LEU A 717 -16.59 22.75 20.56
CA LEU A 717 -15.31 23.01 19.90
C LEU A 717 -14.91 24.51 20.01
N PRO A 718 -15.00 25.15 21.19
CA PRO A 718 -14.62 26.56 21.33
C PRO A 718 -13.17 26.80 20.87
N GLU A 719 -12.98 27.76 19.96
CA GLU A 719 -11.67 28.08 19.40
C GLU A 719 -10.64 28.46 20.48
N GLU A 720 -9.39 27.97 20.34
CA GLU A 720 -8.24 28.59 21.00
C GLU A 720 -8.02 30.02 20.45
N GLU A 721 -7.41 30.92 21.24
CA GLU A 721 -7.10 32.27 20.73
C GLU A 721 -6.27 32.17 19.43
N PRO A 722 -6.66 32.87 18.35
CA PRO A 722 -6.07 32.63 17.04
C PRO A 722 -4.59 33.00 17.02
N ILE A 723 -3.75 31.98 16.85
CA ILE A 723 -2.34 32.15 16.50
C ILE A 723 -2.31 32.63 15.05
N GLU A 724 -1.82 33.86 14.81
CA GLU A 724 -1.53 34.34 13.45
C GLU A 724 -0.36 33.54 12.85
N GLU A 725 -0.65 32.42 12.19
CA GLU A 725 0.26 31.79 11.23
C GLU A 725 -0.13 32.19 9.80
N ASP A 726 0.83 32.77 9.06
CA ASP A 726 0.73 32.90 7.60
C ASP A 726 0.75 31.47 7.01
N PRO A 727 -0.24 31.03 6.21
CA PRO A 727 -0.24 29.69 5.67
C PRO A 727 0.94 29.49 4.70
N GLU A 728 1.76 28.46 4.96
CA GLU A 728 2.70 27.99 3.93
C GLU A 728 1.89 27.50 2.71
N PRO A 729 2.32 27.81 1.46
CA PRO A 729 1.52 27.52 0.29
C PRO A 729 1.43 26.01 0.05
N GLN A 730 0.20 25.50 -0.02
CA GLN A 730 -0.08 24.06 -0.01
C GLN A 730 0.51 23.36 -1.24
N ALA A 731 1.26 22.28 -0.98
CA ALA A 731 1.87 21.44 -2.01
C ALA A 731 0.97 20.24 -2.33
N TYR A 732 0.54 20.13 -3.58
CA TYR A 732 -0.34 19.07 -4.08
C TYR A 732 0.44 18.05 -4.90
N ARG A 733 0.24 16.76 -4.57
CA ARG A 733 0.69 15.64 -5.40
C ARG A 733 -0.40 15.19 -6.33
N LEU A 734 -0.10 15.26 -7.63
CA LEU A 734 -1.09 15.04 -8.68
C LEU A 734 -0.51 14.32 -9.89
N ARG A 735 -1.39 13.69 -10.66
CA ARG A 735 -1.08 13.02 -11.93
C ARG A 735 -1.95 13.61 -13.03
N VAL A 736 -1.38 13.91 -14.19
CA VAL A 736 -2.18 14.22 -15.39
C VAL A 736 -2.84 12.93 -15.87
N ILE A 737 -4.15 12.97 -16.06
CA ILE A 737 -4.93 11.86 -16.62
C ILE A 737 -5.42 12.19 -18.03
N ALA A 738 -5.53 11.17 -18.87
CA ALA A 738 -6.08 11.30 -20.21
C ALA A 738 -6.80 10.04 -20.70
N ARG A 739 -7.88 10.18 -21.47
CA ARG A 739 -8.58 9.06 -22.14
C ARG A 739 -9.02 9.42 -23.55
N LEU A 740 -9.10 8.44 -24.44
CA LEU A 740 -9.74 8.61 -25.75
C LEU A 740 -11.26 8.50 -25.59
N GLY A 741 -11.99 9.55 -25.97
CA GLY A 741 -13.45 9.53 -26.06
C GLY A 741 -13.94 8.86 -27.34
N THR A 742 -15.19 8.38 -27.31
CA THR A 742 -15.87 7.74 -28.46
C THR A 742 -16.12 8.66 -29.66
N ASP A 743 -15.84 9.96 -29.51
CA ASP A 743 -15.85 10.97 -30.58
C ASP A 743 -14.45 11.26 -31.16
N GLY A 744 -13.43 10.50 -30.75
CA GLY A 744 -12.04 10.63 -31.19
C GLY A 744 -11.26 11.79 -30.57
N ARG A 745 -11.86 12.57 -29.66
CA ARG A 745 -11.13 13.58 -28.86
C ARG A 745 -10.43 12.88 -27.69
N VAL A 746 -9.29 13.41 -27.27
CA VAL A 746 -8.67 13.00 -26.01
C VAL A 746 -9.10 13.96 -24.92
N GLU A 747 -9.75 13.43 -23.90
CA GLU A 747 -10.15 14.14 -22.70
C GLU A 747 -8.99 14.12 -21.69
N HIS A 748 -8.72 15.28 -21.08
CA HIS A 748 -7.66 15.48 -20.10
C HIS A 748 -8.23 15.84 -18.73
N GLY A 749 -7.45 15.60 -17.69
CA GLY A 749 -7.75 16.02 -16.34
C GLY A 749 -6.56 15.80 -15.42
N VAL A 750 -6.81 15.90 -14.13
CA VAL A 750 -5.84 15.65 -13.07
C VAL A 750 -6.43 14.70 -12.05
N GLU A 751 -5.62 13.79 -11.52
CA GLU A 751 -5.93 12.95 -10.37
C GLU A 751 -5.07 13.39 -9.19
N VAL A 752 -5.70 13.99 -8.17
CA VAL A 752 -5.04 14.46 -6.93
C VAL A 752 -5.13 13.36 -5.87
N ALA A 753 -4.04 13.16 -5.12
CA ALA A 753 -3.91 12.13 -4.09
C ALA A 753 -4.21 10.68 -4.57
N GLY A 754 -4.25 10.44 -5.89
CA GLY A 754 -4.54 9.13 -6.49
C GLY A 754 -6.01 8.71 -6.52
N VAL A 755 -6.95 9.59 -6.14
CA VAL A 755 -8.40 9.27 -6.07
C VAL A 755 -9.26 10.36 -6.70
N LEU A 756 -9.03 11.64 -6.37
CA LEU A 756 -9.90 12.74 -6.80
C LEU A 756 -9.61 13.17 -8.25
N GLN A 757 -10.55 12.94 -9.16
CA GLN A 757 -10.42 13.33 -10.58
C GLN A 757 -11.02 14.73 -10.84
N LEU A 758 -10.13 15.70 -11.02
CA LEU A 758 -10.46 17.08 -11.40
C LEU A 758 -10.43 17.20 -12.93
N LEU A 759 -11.58 17.52 -13.52
CA LEU A 759 -11.77 17.63 -14.96
C LEU A 759 -12.00 19.09 -15.35
N PRO A 760 -11.02 19.80 -15.95
CA PRO A 760 -11.17 21.22 -16.30
C PRO A 760 -12.24 21.41 -17.39
N ASP A 761 -12.99 22.51 -17.36
CA ASP A 761 -14.09 22.80 -18.30
C ASP A 761 -13.70 22.60 -19.79
N VAL A 762 -12.55 23.15 -20.18
CA VAL A 762 -11.98 22.96 -21.52
C VAL A 762 -10.92 21.87 -21.44
N ARG A 763 -11.33 20.61 -21.55
CA ARG A 763 -10.46 19.43 -21.37
C ARG A 763 -10.06 18.64 -22.61
N TYR A 764 -10.51 19.03 -23.80
CA TYR A 764 -10.41 18.15 -24.98
C TYR A 764 -9.33 18.56 -26.00
N LEU A 765 -8.34 17.68 -26.22
CA LEU A 765 -7.53 17.72 -27.43
C LEU A 765 -8.34 17.15 -28.59
N ARG A 766 -8.52 17.94 -29.66
CA ARG A 766 -9.32 17.54 -30.83
C ARG A 766 -8.68 16.39 -31.61
N ALA A 767 -9.52 15.53 -32.18
CA ALA A 767 -9.10 14.46 -33.09
C ALA A 767 -8.19 14.97 -34.22
N ASP A 768 -8.56 16.10 -34.83
CA ASP A 768 -7.88 16.77 -35.95
C ASP A 768 -6.78 17.77 -35.54
N ALA A 769 -6.30 17.74 -34.29
CA ALA A 769 -5.23 18.62 -33.84
C ALA A 769 -3.94 18.41 -34.65
N PRO A 770 -3.30 19.49 -35.18
CA PRO A 770 -2.11 19.38 -36.01
C PRO A 770 -0.90 18.90 -35.19
N ALA A 771 -0.05 18.09 -35.82
CA ALA A 771 1.13 17.55 -35.16
C ALA A 771 2.15 18.64 -34.79
N GLY A 772 2.69 18.56 -33.57
CA GLY A 772 3.73 19.44 -33.02
C GLY A 772 3.21 20.66 -32.24
N GLU A 773 1.92 21.02 -32.37
CA GLU A 773 1.34 22.19 -31.70
C GLU A 773 0.77 21.84 -30.33
N TRP A 774 1.17 22.58 -29.29
CA TRP A 774 0.62 22.44 -27.94
C TRP A 774 -0.76 23.09 -27.79
N ARG A 775 -1.63 22.41 -27.05
CA ARG A 775 -2.91 22.92 -26.55
C ARG A 775 -2.91 22.80 -25.03
N GLU A 776 -3.47 23.79 -24.36
CA GLU A 776 -3.70 23.78 -22.91
C GLU A 776 -5.19 23.59 -22.64
N THR A 777 -5.52 23.05 -21.48
CA THR A 777 -6.89 23.03 -20.95
C THR A 777 -7.32 24.41 -20.45
N SER A 778 -8.53 24.54 -19.89
CA SER A 778 -8.77 25.57 -18.88
C SER A 778 -8.04 25.20 -17.59
N ASP A 779 -8.05 26.11 -16.62
CA ASP A 779 -7.49 25.88 -15.29
C ASP A 779 -8.17 24.68 -14.61
N VAL A 780 -7.36 23.93 -13.86
CA VAL A 780 -7.75 22.81 -13.01
C VAL A 780 -7.89 23.37 -11.61
N GLU A 781 -9.13 23.41 -11.12
CA GLU A 781 -9.51 24.03 -9.86
C GLU A 781 -9.82 22.97 -8.80
N LEU A 782 -9.43 23.24 -7.55
CA LEU A 782 -9.76 22.45 -6.37
C LEU A 782 -10.28 23.40 -5.28
N GLY A 783 -11.60 23.43 -5.08
CA GLY A 783 -12.22 24.52 -4.34
C GLY A 783 -11.98 25.86 -5.05
N ASP A 784 -11.50 26.85 -4.30
CA ASP A 784 -11.12 28.17 -4.84
C ASP A 784 -9.66 28.24 -5.36
N GLU A 785 -8.89 27.14 -5.30
CA GLU A 785 -7.48 27.13 -5.71
C GLU A 785 -7.24 26.65 -7.15
N VAL A 786 -6.34 27.34 -7.86
CA VAL A 786 -5.90 26.96 -9.21
C VAL A 786 -4.62 26.13 -9.13
N LEU A 787 -4.73 24.84 -9.42
CA LEU A 787 -3.59 23.91 -9.44
C LEU A 787 -2.72 24.07 -10.70
N GLY A 788 -3.31 24.50 -11.83
CA GLY A 788 -2.61 24.71 -13.11
C GLY A 788 -3.39 24.20 -14.32
N ARG A 789 -2.71 23.96 -15.43
CA ARG A 789 -3.32 23.48 -16.70
C ARG A 789 -2.61 22.24 -17.24
N VAL A 790 -3.39 21.29 -17.74
CA VAL A 790 -2.87 20.20 -18.55
C VAL A 790 -2.54 20.74 -19.94
N ARG A 791 -1.39 20.35 -20.49
CA ARG A 791 -1.04 20.60 -21.89
C ARG A 791 -0.86 19.30 -22.65
N ALA A 792 -1.25 19.28 -23.91
CA ALA A 792 -1.07 18.14 -24.80
C ALA A 792 -0.74 18.56 -26.24
N ARG A 793 0.04 17.74 -26.95
CA ARG A 793 0.24 17.85 -28.40
C ARG A 793 0.26 16.48 -29.07
N ARG A 794 -0.24 16.40 -30.30
CA ARG A 794 -0.05 15.22 -31.15
C ARG A 794 1.34 15.24 -31.76
N LEU A 795 2.02 14.11 -31.81
CA LEU A 795 3.32 13.93 -32.47
C LEU A 795 3.14 13.45 -33.92
N ALA A 796 4.21 13.54 -34.72
CA ALA A 796 4.18 13.15 -36.13
C ALA A 796 3.96 11.63 -36.35
N ASP A 797 4.22 10.81 -35.32
CA ASP A 797 3.98 9.36 -35.29
C ASP A 797 2.59 8.98 -34.73
N GLY A 798 1.73 9.97 -34.46
CA GLY A 798 0.35 9.78 -33.98
C GLY A 798 0.18 9.77 -32.47
N ARG A 799 1.27 9.53 -31.71
CA ARG A 799 1.28 9.58 -30.22
C ARG A 799 0.87 10.96 -29.71
N ILE A 800 0.49 11.04 -28.44
CA ILE A 800 0.21 12.31 -27.77
C ILE A 800 1.20 12.51 -26.64
N GLU A 801 1.88 13.65 -26.63
CA GLU A 801 2.73 14.08 -25.52
C GLU A 801 1.92 14.99 -24.59
N MET A 802 1.98 14.71 -23.30
CA MET A 802 1.33 15.46 -22.22
C MET A 802 2.35 16.25 -21.40
N GLY A 803 1.87 17.24 -20.66
CA GLY A 803 2.61 18.00 -19.66
C GLY A 803 1.65 18.71 -18.72
N PHE A 804 2.19 19.39 -17.72
CA PHE A 804 1.42 20.25 -16.82
C PHE A 804 2.08 21.62 -16.68
N VAL A 805 1.30 22.67 -16.47
CA VAL A 805 1.79 24.05 -16.28
C VAL A 805 1.16 24.63 -15.03
N ALA A 806 1.96 24.94 -14.02
CA ALA A 806 1.53 25.55 -12.76
C ALA A 806 2.40 26.79 -12.48
N GLY A 807 1.83 27.87 -11.96
CA GLY A 807 2.56 29.13 -11.71
C GLY A 807 3.23 29.78 -12.93
N GLY A 808 2.99 29.28 -14.15
CA GLY A 808 3.71 29.66 -15.37
C GLY A 808 4.99 28.86 -15.64
N GLU A 809 5.34 27.88 -14.82
CA GLU A 809 6.43 26.92 -15.05
C GLU A 809 5.91 25.61 -15.67
N GLU A 810 6.73 24.97 -16.51
CA GLU A 810 6.39 23.70 -17.17
C GLU A 810 6.88 22.53 -16.32
N HIS A 811 5.95 21.76 -15.74
CA HIS A 811 6.27 20.57 -14.96
C HIS A 811 6.55 19.38 -15.89
N GLN A 812 7.73 18.82 -15.74
CA GLN A 812 8.24 17.75 -16.58
C GLN A 812 7.78 16.36 -16.06
N LEU A 813 6.79 15.75 -16.72
CA LEU A 813 6.28 14.42 -16.40
C LEU A 813 7.24 13.31 -16.88
N ASP A 814 7.59 12.34 -16.04
CA ASP A 814 8.44 11.20 -16.47
C ASP A 814 7.67 10.24 -17.39
N ILE A 815 6.43 9.90 -17.02
CA ILE A 815 5.49 9.20 -17.91
C ILE A 815 4.58 10.24 -18.54
N ARG A 816 4.80 10.55 -19.83
CA ARG A 816 4.09 11.65 -20.52
C ARG A 816 3.51 11.33 -21.90
N TYR A 817 3.78 10.14 -22.43
CA TYR A 817 3.39 9.78 -23.79
C TYR A 817 2.23 8.79 -23.79
N LEU A 818 1.17 9.13 -24.50
CA LEU A 818 0.10 8.21 -24.85
C LEU A 818 0.43 7.53 -26.20
N PRO A 819 0.07 6.24 -26.37
CA PRO A 819 0.26 5.53 -27.63
C PRO A 819 -0.58 6.14 -28.78
N ALA A 820 -0.29 5.76 -30.02
CA ALA A 820 -1.06 6.23 -31.19
C ALA A 820 -2.40 5.49 -31.33
N ASP A 821 -2.47 4.27 -30.79
CA ASP A 821 -3.58 3.32 -30.77
C ASP A 821 -4.23 3.24 -29.37
N LEU A 822 -4.53 4.42 -28.79
CA LEU A 822 -5.24 4.53 -27.51
C LEU A 822 -6.58 3.75 -27.53
N PRO A 823 -6.83 2.86 -26.55
CA PRO A 823 -8.14 2.25 -26.37
C PRO A 823 -9.17 3.29 -25.88
N GLU A 824 -10.39 3.22 -26.40
CA GLU A 824 -11.49 4.10 -26.01
C GLU A 824 -11.91 3.87 -24.53
N GLY A 825 -12.21 4.96 -23.82
CA GLY A 825 -12.73 4.96 -22.45
C GLY A 825 -11.72 4.71 -21.33
N VAL A 826 -10.50 4.24 -21.63
CA VAL A 826 -9.48 3.92 -20.62
C VAL A 826 -8.71 5.17 -20.18
N TRP A 827 -8.63 5.41 -18.87
CA TRP A 827 -7.82 6.48 -18.27
C TRP A 827 -6.35 6.06 -18.13
N PHE A 828 -5.47 6.78 -18.82
CA PHE A 828 -4.02 6.73 -18.66
C PHE A 828 -3.58 7.79 -17.65
N ARG A 829 -2.55 7.48 -16.86
CA ARG A 829 -1.98 8.35 -15.82
C ARG A 829 -0.53 8.70 -16.16
N SER A 830 -0.12 9.93 -15.88
CA SER A 830 1.28 10.31 -15.88
C SER A 830 2.03 9.79 -14.65
N SER A 831 3.32 10.08 -14.57
CA SER A 831 4.02 10.09 -13.29
C SER A 831 3.38 11.11 -12.36
N GLU A 832 3.54 10.91 -11.06
CA GLU A 832 3.20 11.91 -10.06
C GLU A 832 4.13 13.13 -10.18
N ILE A 833 3.59 14.31 -9.95
CA ILE A 833 4.33 15.55 -9.77
C ILE A 833 3.81 16.28 -8.54
N GLU A 834 4.69 17.05 -7.92
CA GLU A 834 4.35 17.98 -6.85
C GLU A 834 4.23 19.38 -7.46
N VAL A 835 3.13 20.08 -7.16
CA VAL A 835 2.89 21.47 -7.55
C VAL A 835 2.51 22.26 -6.31
N ILE A 836 2.92 23.52 -6.25
CA ILE A 836 2.50 24.44 -5.20
C ILE A 836 1.32 25.25 -5.75
N ALA A 837 0.19 25.25 -5.06
CA ALA A 837 -0.96 26.05 -5.49
C ALA A 837 -0.62 27.55 -5.46
N GLY A 838 -1.09 28.28 -6.47
CA GLY A 838 -0.89 29.72 -6.58
C GLY A 838 -2.22 30.44 -6.41
N SER A 839 -2.23 31.52 -5.62
CA SER A 839 -3.34 32.47 -5.63
C SER A 839 -3.45 33.15 -7.01
N GLY A 840 -4.64 33.08 -7.61
CA GLY A 840 -4.98 33.65 -8.92
C GLY A 840 -5.18 35.17 -8.93
#